data_AF-A0A0W0DN04-F1
#
_entry.id   AF-A0A0W0DN04-F1
#
_cell.length_a   1.000
_cell.length_b   1.000
_cell.length_c   1.000
_cell.angle_alpha   90.00
_cell.angle_beta   90.00
_cell.angle_gamma   90.00
#
_symmetry.space_group_name_H-M   'P 1'
#
loop_
_entity.id
_entity.type
_entity.pdbx_description
1 polymer ?
#
loop_
_entity_poly.entity_id
_entity_poly.type
_entity_poly.pdbx_seq_one_letter_code
_entity_poly.pdbx_strand_id
1 'polypeptide(L)'
;MRNRQVLHHVVPEEVGASTALHPAVVANNNFNNLECVLALHHDHDDSNAVNAASAVTANVATGDGTDLTLGGRKHKSKNKRMVGLCKRNDNSKTQFVQKRFISNATNIESRASAAHFTPAEALQTADLLELEKEYNWEKDTDDDLNPQTYLSTHIDQINKHFVKGNYNIINALYKSLKRNGIAIQDREVLTKVLISLARREMDDLDIDNKVFELLSCYQDIITNRIKPNLEIYNIVLETLFKSSIVAFKNKNGNGIDFYKIGSELLQTIMAAKDMNLSNDVINYCLLSTNLYPSFIQLSALQQYINILPNYKKDSFYYISCLSYARLNNDLDSIKKLYEDYRQLLIDDPTDMSIREDQYKVYSMFVSGLVECGELNLASKFLETFISKIRAENGSAENISTMLSTFIISVSKIDCNKAHILWSKFNRLSWVPEFSYEFYLTLLANCFQDWGLTKKVYEYMFPMRRVFKENRENLSEYLLYPMGLESVLNSLMDFALQLKDTQIVLKLLEEAIVKGFTFETGIYPFIFAYLKEVKCPEDYLLRLIQNQGELLLKSEKPEDVFMFFNAIADNFASQSLKSAITEMDLFTESCRNFHLVDSNKINFQGFLSIFENSWNCPKTHSNYAKLIQLHAILVTRLLDFETFPLVEHNEHLSQLKLRVIEKFQTLCTNYMNLNFDPNHISETTCEALRLIDAPENLINYFSHPGDWDKSYPLSLGSMIRVSPSTGIKEYKKLLDDGYCFDYDTYKTLLSNNMSDLHICRQILKQLPIDEVDECKYISNILAFHATSTELTNLLLTDEKSIKYILPNMRDSSMVNFIKNCGNIEVVVNRINFPEKFRGIAVQAERKETIKYIYGQLFKEKCYQEIIEYNKSCPVLDLNVLLKSFIRTGDYGSFLALFDKYRDTLGSNGLDLQVEYLINNGQIDSAIEVVRSSNLRTPHKTMDLFSFANFLKSFECDVAMHNAPENTLQLANILSTQNSFAGILSVFDMVRSSGKLQSSEINLPSVKNELLSQMFNNLDDAVSFFGNIDGSIQEVFRTKLQSLLRFKAYLKLPILSNRQIHQLVSIWSAIDPFAIDALFNNIVESFYLDDKVRILYLNEGITYPFNMNELNSIIDQIAFSFADRNDQENVQKARTFKIFLETNYIPSTIKFKENIAYS
;
A
#
# COMPACT_ATOMS: atom_id res chain seq x y z
N MET A 1 38.25 64.73 -6.31
CA MET A 1 38.16 66.11 -6.86
C MET A 1 36.89 66.23 -7.71
N ARG A 2 36.58 67.42 -8.23
CA ARG A 2 35.38 67.76 -9.03
C ARG A 2 35.14 66.81 -10.23
N ASN A 3 33.86 66.52 -10.49
CA ASN A 3 33.06 66.71 -11.74
C ASN A 3 33.73 66.42 -13.12
N ARG A 4 33.02 65.99 -14.19
CA ARG A 4 31.62 66.24 -14.60
C ARG A 4 31.22 65.38 -15.83
N GLN A 5 29.91 65.13 -16.05
CA GLN A 5 29.13 65.08 -17.34
C GLN A 5 29.69 64.42 -18.65
N VAL A 6 28.91 63.88 -19.62
CA VAL A 6 27.52 63.36 -19.73
C VAL A 6 27.27 62.79 -21.17
N LEU A 7 26.18 62.00 -21.37
CA LEU A 7 25.39 61.74 -22.61
C LEU A 7 25.73 60.63 -23.66
N HIS A 8 24.64 59.90 -23.99
CA HIS A 8 24.14 59.36 -25.28
C HIS A 8 24.44 57.94 -25.83
N HIS A 9 23.36 57.43 -26.46
CA HIS A 9 23.00 56.15 -27.07
C HIS A 9 23.98 55.46 -28.05
N VAL A 10 23.78 54.14 -28.27
CA VAL A 10 23.06 53.54 -29.43
C VAL A 10 22.93 52.01 -29.26
N VAL A 11 21.92 51.39 -29.88
CA VAL A 11 21.75 49.93 -30.03
C VAL A 11 21.96 49.54 -31.51
N PRO A 12 22.70 48.45 -31.78
CA PRO A 12 22.45 47.61 -32.95
C PRO A 12 22.44 46.10 -32.62
N GLU A 13 22.15 45.26 -33.61
CA GLU A 13 21.65 43.89 -33.45
C GLU A 13 22.64 42.76 -33.85
N GLU A 14 22.38 41.57 -33.28
CA GLU A 14 22.41 40.23 -33.90
C GLU A 14 23.68 39.41 -34.30
N VAL A 15 23.45 38.08 -34.26
CA VAL A 15 24.15 36.90 -34.86
C VAL A 15 25.61 36.57 -34.47
N GLY A 16 25.84 35.31 -34.09
CA GLY A 16 27.14 34.62 -34.29
C GLY A 16 27.51 33.60 -33.20
N ALA A 17 27.60 32.32 -33.54
CA ALA A 17 27.84 31.23 -32.57
C ALA A 17 29.32 30.91 -32.28
N SER A 18 29.54 30.22 -31.15
CA SER A 18 30.60 29.21 -30.86
C SER A 18 31.84 29.56 -30.01
N THR A 19 32.40 28.50 -29.39
CA THR A 19 33.72 28.34 -28.75
C THR A 19 34.07 29.02 -27.40
N ALA A 20 33.72 28.31 -26.32
CA ALA A 20 34.66 27.70 -25.33
C ALA A 20 35.42 28.52 -24.26
N LEU A 21 35.84 27.76 -23.22
CA LEU A 21 36.88 27.97 -22.19
C LEU A 21 36.55 28.70 -20.86
N HIS A 22 36.65 27.89 -19.79
CA HIS A 22 37.09 28.07 -18.38
C HIS A 22 37.78 29.39 -17.95
N PRO A 23 37.84 29.73 -16.63
CA PRO A 23 37.75 28.87 -15.43
C PRO A 23 36.65 29.32 -14.42
N ALA A 24 36.50 28.81 -13.18
CA ALA A 24 37.42 28.05 -12.32
C ALA A 24 36.75 27.06 -11.35
N VAL A 25 37.59 26.17 -10.81
CA VAL A 25 37.31 25.26 -9.68
C VAL A 25 37.94 25.84 -8.41
N VAL A 26 37.32 25.67 -7.25
CA VAL A 26 37.94 25.35 -5.95
C VAL A 26 36.84 24.95 -4.97
N ALA A 27 37.11 23.96 -4.12
CA ALA A 27 36.30 23.62 -2.95
C ALA A 27 37.12 23.81 -1.68
N ASN A 28 36.53 24.37 -0.61
CA ASN A 28 36.72 24.00 0.80
C ASN A 28 36.16 25.05 1.79
N ASN A 29 36.07 24.65 3.06
CA ASN A 29 35.97 25.47 4.28
C ASN A 29 34.62 26.14 4.62
N ASN A 30 33.70 25.32 5.15
CA ASN A 30 33.29 25.36 6.56
C ASN A 30 33.40 26.71 7.32
N PHE A 31 32.27 27.29 7.70
CA PHE A 31 32.15 28.25 8.81
C PHE A 31 30.83 28.07 9.58
N ASN A 32 30.88 28.19 10.90
CA ASN A 32 29.71 28.25 11.77
C ASN A 32 29.21 29.69 11.94
N ASN A 33 27.89 29.84 11.93
CA ASN A 33 27.05 30.82 12.64
C ASN A 33 27.45 32.31 12.82
N LEU A 34 26.43 33.12 12.55
CA LEU A 34 26.02 34.38 13.21
C LEU A 34 26.80 35.69 12.96
N GLU A 35 26.01 36.62 12.41
CA GLU A 35 25.84 38.02 12.84
C GLU A 35 26.87 39.11 12.47
N CYS A 36 26.28 40.26 12.15
CA CYS A 36 26.84 41.61 12.32
C CYS A 36 28.02 42.04 11.44
N VAL A 37 27.84 41.98 10.12
CA VAL A 37 28.09 43.18 9.30
C VAL A 37 26.75 43.90 9.11
N LEU A 38 26.44 44.80 10.05
CA LEU A 38 25.19 45.55 10.12
C LEU A 38 25.13 46.75 9.16
N ALA A 39 23.90 47.16 8.86
CA ALA A 39 23.44 48.53 8.62
C ALA A 39 24.07 49.37 7.48
N LEU A 40 23.28 49.53 6.41
CA LEU A 40 22.88 50.81 5.78
C LEU A 40 21.46 50.58 5.21
N HIS A 41 20.42 51.37 5.44
CA HIS A 41 20.19 52.51 6.33
C HIS A 41 18.65 52.69 6.55
N HIS A 42 18.23 53.14 7.74
CA HIS A 42 17.27 54.23 8.06
C HIS A 42 15.91 54.38 7.32
N ASP A 43 14.79 54.78 7.93
CA ASP A 43 14.48 55.58 9.16
C ASP A 43 13.10 55.14 9.78
N HIS A 44 12.62 55.56 10.98
CA HIS A 44 13.06 56.50 12.04
C HIS A 44 12.41 56.10 13.41
N ASP A 45 13.09 56.41 14.53
CA ASP A 45 12.67 56.89 15.89
C ASP A 45 11.44 56.28 16.64
N ASP A 46 11.42 56.06 17.98
CA ASP A 46 12.38 56.07 19.14
C ASP A 46 11.75 55.10 20.23
N SER A 47 12.12 54.90 21.51
CA SER A 47 13.00 55.60 22.46
C SER A 47 13.52 54.74 23.63
N ASN A 48 14.73 55.08 24.10
CA ASN A 48 15.17 55.36 25.50
C ASN A 48 14.41 54.74 26.71
N ALA A 49 15.03 54.31 27.83
CA ALA A 49 16.42 54.36 28.36
C ALA A 49 16.52 53.61 29.73
N VAL A 50 17.67 53.25 30.36
CA VAL A 50 19.03 52.84 29.88
C VAL A 50 19.86 52.25 31.07
N ASN A 51 20.67 51.19 30.86
CA ASN A 51 21.80 50.67 31.70
C ASN A 51 21.49 50.20 33.16
N ALA A 52 22.35 49.49 33.93
CA ALA A 52 23.71 48.91 33.81
C ALA A 52 23.80 47.71 34.81
N ALA A 53 24.81 46.83 34.97
CA ALA A 53 25.98 46.30 34.26
C ALA A 53 26.76 45.39 35.27
N SER A 54 27.61 44.46 34.78
CA SER A 54 28.79 43.88 35.47
C SER A 54 28.69 42.80 36.60
N ALA A 55 29.21 41.60 36.26
CA ALA A 55 30.37 40.93 36.89
C ALA A 55 30.27 39.96 38.13
N VAL A 56 30.72 38.72 37.88
CA VAL A 56 31.80 37.98 38.62
C VAL A 56 31.51 37.12 39.89
N THR A 57 31.94 35.84 39.81
CA THR A 57 32.25 34.81 40.84
C THR A 57 31.20 34.24 41.83
N ALA A 58 31.00 32.92 41.70
CA ALA A 58 31.24 31.84 42.69
C ALA A 58 30.44 31.68 44.01
N ASN A 59 30.07 30.40 44.23
CA ASN A 59 30.08 29.63 45.50
C ASN A 59 28.97 29.76 46.58
N VAL A 60 28.52 28.56 46.99
CA VAL A 60 28.08 28.13 48.35
C VAL A 60 26.70 28.60 48.88
N ALA A 61 25.76 27.64 48.83
CA ALA A 61 24.82 27.12 49.84
C ALA A 61 24.32 27.93 51.08
N THR A 62 23.16 27.49 51.59
CA THR A 62 22.41 27.92 52.81
C THR A 62 21.72 29.29 52.71
N GLY A 63 20.63 29.59 53.43
CA GLY A 63 19.87 28.79 54.41
C GLY A 63 18.55 29.47 54.83
N ASP A 64 17.76 28.81 55.70
CA ASP A 64 16.35 29.10 56.05
C ASP A 64 15.99 30.51 56.61
N GLY A 65 14.69 30.84 56.45
CA GLY A 65 13.91 31.69 57.35
C GLY A 65 13.81 33.19 57.02
N THR A 66 12.80 33.94 57.51
CA THR A 66 11.51 33.59 58.15
C THR A 66 10.59 34.82 58.12
N ASP A 67 9.28 34.59 58.13
CA ASP A 67 8.17 35.49 58.57
C ASP A 67 8.34 37.03 58.61
N LEU A 68 7.35 37.73 58.05
CA LEU A 68 6.38 38.44 58.91
C LEU A 68 5.05 38.74 58.19
N THR A 69 4.02 39.05 58.97
CA THR A 69 2.60 39.06 58.57
C THR A 69 1.95 40.44 58.72
N LEU A 70 0.78 40.69 58.10
CA LEU A 70 -0.43 41.24 58.76
C LEU A 70 -1.62 41.53 57.82
N GLY A 71 -2.84 41.09 58.19
CA GLY A 71 -4.15 41.57 57.70
C GLY A 71 -4.56 41.18 56.27
N GLY A 72 -5.80 40.78 55.93
CA GLY A 72 -7.08 40.72 56.66
C GLY A 72 -8.08 41.76 56.11
N ARG A 73 -9.29 41.42 55.63
CA ARG A 73 -10.12 40.21 55.80
C ARG A 73 -11.03 39.91 54.58
N LYS A 74 -11.19 38.61 54.29
CA LYS A 74 -12.43 37.90 53.86
C LYS A 74 -13.34 38.55 52.80
N HIS A 75 -13.45 37.89 51.65
CA HIS A 75 -14.74 37.33 51.20
C HIS A 75 -14.53 35.93 50.59
N LYS A 76 -15.58 35.09 50.51
CA LYS A 76 -15.45 33.66 50.20
C LYS A 76 -15.41 33.37 48.70
N SER A 77 -14.29 32.83 48.20
CA SER A 77 -14.27 31.93 47.04
C SER A 77 -13.41 30.71 47.37
N LYS A 78 -13.89 29.50 47.05
CA LYS A 78 -13.20 28.22 47.33
C LYS A 78 -12.51 27.69 46.06
N ASN A 79 -11.46 28.36 45.59
CA ASN A 79 -10.53 27.74 44.64
C ASN A 79 -9.68 26.69 45.36
N LYS A 80 -10.25 25.49 45.55
CA LYS A 80 -9.47 24.29 45.86
C LYS A 80 -9.00 23.70 44.53
N ARG A 81 -7.72 23.33 44.43
CA ARG A 81 -7.21 22.49 43.34
C ARG A 81 -8.07 21.22 43.26
N MET A 82 -8.82 21.05 42.17
CA MET A 82 -9.41 19.77 41.83
C MET A 82 -8.32 18.90 41.22
N VAL A 83 -7.69 18.08 42.06
CA VAL A 83 -7.16 16.80 41.59
C VAL A 83 -8.39 16.01 41.13
N GLY A 84 -8.56 15.90 39.81
CA GLY A 84 -9.67 15.18 39.21
C GLY A 84 -9.48 13.67 39.44
N LEU A 85 -9.99 13.15 40.56
CA LEU A 85 -10.24 11.71 40.66
C LEU A 85 -11.34 11.35 39.67
N CYS A 86 -10.95 10.89 38.49
CA CYS A 86 -11.81 10.02 37.69
C CYS A 86 -12.14 8.79 38.54
N LYS A 87 -13.33 8.78 39.13
CA LYS A 87 -13.90 7.54 39.67
C LYS A 87 -14.06 6.59 38.49
N ARG A 88 -13.23 5.54 38.44
CA ARG A 88 -13.68 4.30 37.81
C ARG A 88 -14.91 3.84 38.59
N ASN A 89 -15.97 3.46 37.88
CA ASN A 89 -16.99 2.61 38.48
C ASN A 89 -16.36 1.22 38.61
N ASP A 90 -15.79 0.92 39.78
CA ASP A 90 -15.40 -0.44 40.11
C ASP A 90 -16.65 -1.31 40.10
N ASN A 91 -16.69 -2.32 39.23
CA ASN A 91 -17.82 -3.24 39.12
C ASN A 91 -17.99 -4.00 40.45
N SER A 92 -19.00 -3.60 41.23
CA SER A 92 -19.19 -4.03 42.62
C SER A 92 -19.43 -5.54 42.82
N LYS A 93 -19.62 -6.31 41.74
CA LYS A 93 -19.67 -7.79 41.78
C LYS A 93 -18.29 -8.44 42.04
N THR A 94 -17.17 -7.89 41.56
CA THR A 94 -15.86 -8.58 41.65
C THR A 94 -15.24 -8.55 43.05
N GLN A 95 -15.47 -7.48 43.83
CA GLN A 95 -14.95 -7.37 45.21
C GLN A 95 -15.55 -8.41 46.18
N PHE A 96 -16.71 -9.00 45.88
CA PHE A 96 -17.30 -10.05 46.72
C PHE A 96 -16.66 -11.43 46.51
N VAL A 97 -16.13 -11.72 45.32
CA VAL A 97 -15.48 -13.01 45.01
C VAL A 97 -14.22 -13.21 45.85
N GLN A 98 -13.43 -12.14 46.06
CA GLN A 98 -12.23 -12.17 46.91
C GLN A 98 -12.51 -12.68 48.33
N LYS A 99 -13.68 -12.38 48.92
CA LYS A 99 -14.05 -12.84 50.26
C LYS A 99 -14.43 -14.33 50.34
N ARG A 100 -14.77 -14.97 49.21
CA ARG A 100 -15.25 -16.37 49.19
C ARG A 100 -14.15 -17.40 48.93
N PHE A 101 -13.09 -17.04 48.22
CA PHE A 101 -11.92 -17.93 48.01
C PHE A 101 -10.96 -17.94 49.21
N ILE A 102 -10.64 -16.77 49.77
CA ILE A 102 -9.65 -16.64 50.87
C ILE A 102 -10.14 -17.31 52.18
N SER A 103 -11.45 -17.38 52.41
CA SER A 103 -12.06 -17.83 53.68
C SER A 103 -12.09 -19.35 53.87
N ASN A 104 -12.04 -20.15 52.80
CA ASN A 104 -12.11 -21.61 52.87
C ASN A 104 -10.73 -22.31 52.98
N ALA A 105 -9.63 -21.60 52.72
CA ALA A 105 -8.27 -22.15 52.76
C ALA A 105 -7.60 -22.08 54.16
N THR A 106 -8.17 -21.33 55.09
CA THR A 106 -7.48 -20.87 56.32
C THR A 106 -8.23 -21.14 57.63
N ASN A 107 -9.32 -21.91 57.61
CA ASN A 107 -10.16 -22.17 58.79
C ASN A 107 -10.02 -23.60 59.36
N ILE A 108 -8.80 -23.95 59.76
CA ILE A 108 -8.56 -24.87 60.87
C ILE A 108 -7.76 -24.08 61.92
N GLU A 109 -8.27 -24.04 63.15
CA GLU A 109 -7.68 -23.37 64.32
C GLU A 109 -7.52 -21.82 64.27
N SER A 110 -8.62 -21.08 64.45
CA SER A 110 -8.71 -20.14 65.59
C SER A 110 -10.13 -19.58 65.79
N ARG A 111 -10.59 -19.53 67.04
CA ARG A 111 -11.98 -19.17 67.38
C ARG A 111 -12.04 -18.07 68.44
N ALA A 112 -11.76 -16.80 68.08
CA ALA A 112 -12.09 -15.63 68.92
C ALA A 112 -11.86 -14.24 68.26
N SER A 113 -12.81 -13.75 67.45
CA SER A 113 -13.14 -12.30 67.39
C SER A 113 -14.38 -12.06 66.53
N ALA A 114 -15.50 -11.64 67.13
CA ALA A 114 -16.69 -11.25 66.39
C ALA A 114 -16.63 -9.75 66.05
N ALA A 115 -16.73 -9.42 64.76
CA ALA A 115 -17.09 -8.09 64.28
C ALA A 115 -18.47 -8.19 63.63
N HIS A 116 -19.36 -7.24 63.92
CA HIS A 116 -20.77 -7.34 63.55
C HIS A 116 -20.98 -7.02 62.06
N PHE A 117 -21.55 -7.98 61.31
CA PHE A 117 -22.37 -7.67 60.15
C PHE A 117 -23.73 -7.13 60.60
N THR A 118 -24.30 -6.21 59.85
CA THR A 118 -25.62 -5.64 60.15
C THR A 118 -26.75 -6.49 59.51
N PRO A 119 -27.98 -6.48 60.08
CA PRO A 119 -29.09 -7.26 59.51
C PRO A 119 -29.47 -6.88 58.07
N ALA A 120 -29.15 -5.65 57.62
CA ALA A 120 -29.41 -5.20 56.25
C ALA A 120 -28.49 -5.88 55.23
N GLU A 121 -27.22 -6.08 55.58
CA GLU A 121 -26.25 -6.78 54.72
C GLU A 121 -26.62 -8.27 54.57
N ALA A 122 -27.12 -8.89 55.65
CA ALA A 122 -27.61 -10.26 55.62
C ALA A 122 -28.85 -10.44 54.72
N LEU A 123 -29.75 -9.46 54.66
CA LEU A 123 -30.92 -9.47 53.76
C LEU A 123 -30.50 -9.29 52.30
N GLN A 124 -29.65 -8.29 51.99
CA GLN A 124 -29.19 -8.06 50.61
C GLN A 124 -28.38 -9.23 50.05
N THR A 125 -27.66 -9.99 50.89
CA THR A 125 -27.01 -11.23 50.46
C THR A 125 -27.96 -12.42 50.27
N ALA A 126 -29.19 -12.38 50.81
CA ALA A 126 -30.21 -13.38 50.54
C ALA A 126 -30.90 -13.10 49.19
N ASP A 127 -31.37 -11.86 48.97
CA ASP A 127 -32.07 -11.47 47.73
C ASP A 127 -31.18 -11.65 46.49
N LEU A 128 -29.88 -11.33 46.57
CA LEU A 128 -28.93 -11.52 45.48
C LEU A 128 -28.60 -13.01 45.19
N LEU A 129 -28.78 -13.91 46.15
CA LEU A 129 -28.66 -15.37 45.92
C LEU A 129 -29.89 -15.96 45.21
N GLU A 130 -30.93 -15.16 44.95
CA GLU A 130 -32.06 -15.54 44.12
C GLU A 130 -31.88 -15.05 42.68
N LEU A 131 -31.37 -13.83 42.47
CA LEU A 131 -31.07 -13.31 41.11
C LEU A 131 -29.96 -14.09 40.38
N GLU A 132 -29.01 -14.71 41.08
CA GLU A 132 -28.01 -15.59 40.43
C GLU A 132 -28.57 -16.97 39.98
N LYS A 133 -29.89 -17.19 40.06
CA LYS A 133 -30.56 -18.43 39.60
C LYS A 133 -31.30 -18.28 38.26
N GLU A 134 -31.38 -17.08 37.70
CA GLU A 134 -31.97 -16.86 36.37
C GLU A 134 -31.01 -17.34 35.27
N TYR A 135 -31.17 -18.61 34.89
CA TYR A 135 -30.77 -19.07 33.56
C TYR A 135 -31.68 -18.36 32.54
N ASN A 136 -31.15 -17.90 31.41
CA ASN A 136 -31.92 -17.25 30.32
C ASN A 136 -32.94 -18.18 29.61
N TRP A 137 -33.21 -19.36 30.17
CA TRP A 137 -34.07 -20.43 29.66
C TRP A 137 -34.79 -21.07 30.85
N GLU A 138 -36.11 -21.23 30.76
CA GLU A 138 -36.93 -21.86 31.79
C GLU A 138 -36.47 -23.31 32.07
N LYS A 139 -36.75 -23.83 33.28
CA LYS A 139 -36.49 -25.24 33.62
C LYS A 139 -37.57 -26.12 33.02
N ASP A 140 -37.23 -27.36 32.65
CA ASP A 140 -38.26 -28.36 32.35
C ASP A 140 -39.05 -28.65 33.65
N THR A 141 -40.36 -28.43 33.60
CA THR A 141 -41.31 -28.72 34.70
C THR A 141 -42.26 -29.89 34.37
N ASP A 142 -41.90 -30.74 33.41
CA ASP A 142 -42.64 -31.96 33.09
C ASP A 142 -42.46 -33.00 34.22
N ASP A 143 -43.55 -33.32 34.92
CA ASP A 143 -43.56 -34.32 36.01
C ASP A 143 -43.15 -35.74 35.55
N ASP A 144 -43.24 -36.03 34.24
CA ASP A 144 -42.85 -37.31 33.63
C ASP A 144 -41.33 -37.43 33.34
N LEU A 145 -40.51 -36.40 33.62
CA LEU A 145 -39.09 -36.36 33.27
C LEU A 145 -38.22 -37.31 34.14
N ASN A 146 -38.24 -38.61 33.85
CA ASN A 146 -37.40 -39.61 34.52
C ASN A 146 -35.89 -39.25 34.41
N PRO A 147 -35.21 -38.87 35.52
CA PRO A 147 -33.85 -38.36 35.48
C PRO A 147 -32.81 -39.40 35.02
N GLN A 148 -33.06 -40.69 35.23
CA GLN A 148 -32.10 -41.74 34.89
C GLN A 148 -32.04 -41.98 33.37
N THR A 149 -33.20 -42.00 32.70
CA THR A 149 -33.28 -42.11 31.23
C THR A 149 -32.83 -40.81 30.54
N TYR A 150 -33.09 -39.65 31.15
CA TYR A 150 -32.58 -38.37 30.65
C TYR A 150 -31.04 -38.32 30.72
N LEU A 151 -30.46 -38.73 31.85
CA LEU A 151 -29.00 -38.83 32.01
C LEU A 151 -28.37 -39.83 31.02
N SER A 152 -28.91 -41.04 30.90
CA SER A 152 -28.33 -42.05 30.01
C SER A 152 -28.40 -41.64 28.55
N THR A 153 -29.50 -41.04 28.09
CA THR A 153 -29.63 -40.55 26.70
C THR A 153 -28.69 -39.39 26.40
N HIS A 154 -28.47 -38.47 27.34
CA HIS A 154 -27.50 -37.38 27.17
C HIS A 154 -26.05 -37.90 27.18
N ILE A 155 -25.70 -38.86 28.05
CA ILE A 155 -24.38 -39.53 28.02
C ILE A 155 -24.13 -40.20 26.66
N ASP A 156 -25.13 -40.90 26.13
CA ASP A 156 -25.07 -41.54 24.82
C ASP A 156 -24.84 -40.52 23.70
N GLN A 157 -25.54 -39.38 23.73
CA GLN A 157 -25.38 -38.30 22.76
C GLN A 157 -24.02 -37.61 22.89
N ILE A 158 -23.54 -37.32 24.11
CA ILE A 158 -22.20 -36.76 24.36
C ILE A 158 -21.13 -37.67 23.76
N ASN A 159 -21.18 -38.99 24.02
CA ASN A 159 -20.24 -39.94 23.42
C ASN A 159 -20.33 -39.97 21.88
N LYS A 160 -21.55 -39.96 21.31
CA LYS A 160 -21.78 -39.95 19.84
C LYS A 160 -21.29 -38.66 19.16
N HIS A 161 -21.41 -37.50 19.82
CA HIS A 161 -20.94 -36.22 19.29
C HIS A 161 -19.43 -36.01 19.50
N PHE A 162 -18.85 -36.56 20.58
CA PHE A 162 -17.40 -36.53 20.82
C PHE A 162 -16.62 -37.29 19.73
N VAL A 163 -17.09 -38.49 19.36
CA VAL A 163 -16.51 -39.27 18.24
C VAL A 163 -16.64 -38.57 16.88
N LYS A 164 -17.62 -37.67 16.72
CA LYS A 164 -17.80 -36.86 15.51
C LYS A 164 -17.03 -35.53 15.51
N GLY A 165 -16.44 -35.12 16.63
CA GLY A 165 -15.80 -33.80 16.79
C GLY A 165 -16.78 -32.63 17.00
N ASN A 166 -18.08 -32.88 17.20
CA ASN A 166 -19.10 -31.83 17.31
C ASN A 166 -19.13 -31.18 18.71
N TYR A 167 -18.02 -30.55 19.13
CA TYR A 167 -17.82 -30.05 20.50
C TYR A 167 -18.88 -29.03 20.96
N ASN A 168 -19.39 -28.19 20.06
CA ASN A 168 -20.46 -27.21 20.34
C ASN A 168 -21.71 -27.85 20.98
N ILE A 169 -22.12 -29.03 20.50
CA ILE A 169 -23.34 -29.72 20.95
C ILE A 169 -23.14 -30.33 22.35
N ILE A 170 -21.91 -30.77 22.67
CA ILE A 170 -21.59 -31.41 23.94
C ILE A 170 -21.79 -30.45 25.12
N ASN A 171 -21.42 -29.17 24.95
CA ASN A 171 -21.68 -28.15 25.97
C ASN A 171 -23.18 -27.89 26.17
N ALA A 172 -23.98 -27.84 25.09
CA ALA A 172 -25.43 -27.67 25.21
C ALA A 172 -26.08 -28.84 25.99
N LEU A 173 -25.66 -30.07 25.72
CA LEU A 173 -26.11 -31.29 26.44
C LEU A 173 -25.63 -31.33 27.91
N TYR A 174 -24.48 -30.74 28.22
CA TYR A 174 -24.01 -30.58 29.59
C TYR A 174 -24.80 -29.49 30.35
N LYS A 175 -25.10 -28.36 29.68
CA LYS A 175 -25.93 -27.28 30.25
C LYS A 175 -27.38 -27.70 30.51
N SER A 176 -28.00 -28.53 29.66
CA SER A 176 -29.36 -29.05 29.91
C SER A 176 -29.42 -29.93 31.15
N LEU A 177 -28.45 -30.84 31.32
CA LEU A 177 -28.31 -31.66 32.53
C LEU A 177 -28.13 -30.78 33.79
N LYS A 178 -27.30 -29.74 33.71
CA LYS A 178 -27.07 -28.80 34.82
C LYS A 178 -28.31 -27.96 35.17
N ARG A 179 -29.05 -27.44 34.17
CA ARG A 179 -30.33 -26.72 34.33
C ARG A 179 -31.34 -27.55 35.13
N ASN A 180 -31.44 -28.84 34.79
CA ASN A 180 -32.41 -29.77 35.36
C ASN A 180 -31.90 -30.41 36.68
N GLY A 181 -30.74 -29.99 37.20
CA GLY A 181 -30.20 -30.47 38.49
C GLY A 181 -29.65 -31.91 38.47
N ILE A 182 -29.44 -32.50 37.29
CA ILE A 182 -29.03 -33.88 37.13
C ILE A 182 -27.50 -33.98 37.16
N ALA A 183 -26.96 -34.33 38.33
CA ALA A 183 -25.52 -34.45 38.53
C ALA A 183 -24.92 -35.65 37.76
N ILE A 184 -24.01 -35.36 36.81
CA ILE A 184 -23.18 -36.38 36.17
C ILE A 184 -22.19 -36.93 37.21
N GLN A 185 -22.22 -38.24 37.45
CA GLN A 185 -21.30 -38.94 38.37
C GLN A 185 -20.17 -39.68 37.63
N ASP A 186 -20.28 -39.87 36.32
CA ASP A 186 -19.25 -40.50 35.49
C ASP A 186 -18.11 -39.52 35.18
N ARG A 187 -16.89 -39.87 35.62
CA ARG A 187 -15.70 -39.07 35.38
C ARG A 187 -15.27 -39.06 33.91
N GLU A 188 -15.47 -40.15 33.15
CA GLU A 188 -15.08 -40.17 31.73
C GLU A 188 -15.92 -39.21 30.89
N VAL A 189 -17.22 -39.12 31.19
CA VAL A 189 -18.12 -38.14 30.55
C VAL A 189 -17.70 -36.71 30.88
N LEU A 190 -17.39 -36.43 32.15
CA LEU A 190 -16.93 -35.10 32.56
C LEU A 190 -15.56 -34.73 31.95
N THR A 191 -14.63 -35.68 31.81
CA THR A 191 -13.38 -35.45 31.06
C THR A 191 -13.67 -35.13 29.58
N LYS A 192 -14.56 -35.87 28.92
CA LYS A 192 -14.96 -35.61 27.52
C LYS A 192 -15.61 -34.22 27.35
N VAL A 193 -16.41 -33.78 28.32
CA VAL A 193 -16.99 -32.42 28.36
C VAL A 193 -15.88 -31.37 28.49
N LEU A 194 -14.92 -31.53 29.42
CA LEU A 194 -13.78 -30.61 29.56
C LEU A 194 -12.92 -30.54 28.29
N ILE A 195 -12.63 -31.67 27.64
CA ILE A 195 -11.92 -31.69 26.34
C ILE A 195 -12.72 -30.92 25.27
N SER A 196 -14.05 -31.06 25.25
CA SER A 196 -14.90 -30.35 24.29
C SER A 196 -14.93 -28.83 24.52
N LEU A 197 -14.90 -28.37 25.78
CA LEU A 197 -14.82 -26.94 26.12
C LEU A 197 -13.47 -26.35 25.72
N ALA A 198 -12.36 -27.04 26.02
CA ALA A 198 -11.01 -26.61 25.64
C ALA A 198 -10.83 -26.50 24.11
N ARG A 199 -11.51 -27.37 23.34
CA ARG A 199 -11.40 -27.47 21.86
C ARG A 199 -12.53 -26.78 21.09
N ARG A 200 -13.36 -25.94 21.72
CA ARG A 200 -14.49 -25.27 21.06
C ARG A 200 -14.06 -24.01 20.31
N GLU A 201 -14.22 -24.02 18.98
CA GLU A 201 -13.90 -22.90 18.07
C GLU A 201 -14.85 -21.70 18.21
N MET A 202 -16.13 -21.94 18.49
CA MET A 202 -17.17 -20.88 18.63
C MET A 202 -16.88 -19.85 19.73
N ASP A 203 -15.96 -20.17 20.65
CA ASP A 203 -15.62 -19.35 21.81
C ASP A 203 -14.36 -18.51 21.63
N ASP A 204 -13.65 -18.60 20.50
CA ASP A 204 -12.35 -17.92 20.38
C ASP A 204 -12.47 -16.38 20.27
N LEU A 205 -13.70 -15.88 20.15
CA LEU A 205 -14.09 -14.47 20.33
C LEU A 205 -14.48 -14.12 21.79
N ASP A 206 -14.83 -15.10 22.62
CA ASP A 206 -15.32 -14.95 24.00
C ASP A 206 -14.60 -15.92 24.97
N ILE A 207 -13.32 -15.58 25.20
CA ILE A 207 -12.40 -16.31 26.06
C ILE A 207 -12.91 -16.35 27.52
N ASP A 208 -13.66 -15.33 27.94
CA ASP A 208 -14.14 -15.19 29.31
C ASP A 208 -15.24 -16.23 29.61
N ASN A 209 -16.23 -16.40 28.72
CA ASN A 209 -17.22 -17.47 28.85
C ASN A 209 -16.58 -18.87 28.69
N LYS A 210 -15.59 -19.03 27.80
CA LYS A 210 -14.82 -20.29 27.64
C LYS A 210 -14.20 -20.75 28.96
N VAL A 211 -13.51 -19.84 29.66
CA VAL A 211 -12.87 -20.14 30.95
C VAL A 211 -13.89 -20.28 32.08
N PHE A 212 -14.95 -19.48 32.10
CA PHE A 212 -16.02 -19.58 33.10
C PHE A 212 -16.75 -20.94 33.05
N GLU A 213 -17.04 -21.46 31.86
CA GLU A 213 -17.70 -22.75 31.67
C GLU A 213 -16.78 -23.93 32.02
N LEU A 214 -15.50 -23.84 31.67
CA LEU A 214 -14.46 -24.80 32.08
C LEU A 214 -14.33 -24.87 33.61
N LEU A 215 -14.19 -23.72 34.28
CA LEU A 215 -14.11 -23.63 35.74
C LEU A 215 -15.41 -24.10 36.41
N SER A 216 -16.57 -23.83 35.82
CA SER A 216 -17.86 -24.33 36.29
C SER A 216 -17.95 -25.86 36.24
N CYS A 217 -17.39 -26.50 35.21
CA CYS A 217 -17.32 -27.96 35.11
C CYS A 217 -16.32 -28.56 36.10
N TYR A 218 -15.16 -27.91 36.30
CA TYR A 218 -14.20 -28.31 37.32
C TYR A 218 -14.75 -28.15 38.75
N GLN A 219 -15.53 -27.11 39.02
CA GLN A 219 -16.23 -26.93 40.30
C GLN A 219 -17.28 -28.02 40.54
N ASP A 220 -18.01 -28.45 39.52
CA ASP A 220 -18.99 -29.54 39.64
C ASP A 220 -18.32 -30.88 39.97
N ILE A 221 -17.16 -31.18 39.37
CA ILE A 221 -16.34 -32.37 39.69
C ILE A 221 -15.97 -32.38 41.19
N ILE A 222 -15.49 -31.25 41.73
CA ILE A 222 -15.17 -31.11 43.15
C ILE A 222 -16.42 -31.23 44.03
N THR A 223 -17.52 -30.58 43.63
CA THR A 223 -18.78 -30.54 44.40
C THR A 223 -19.44 -31.91 44.49
N ASN A 224 -19.38 -32.69 43.40
CA ASN A 224 -19.81 -34.09 43.33
C ASN A 224 -18.83 -35.07 44.04
N ARG A 225 -17.78 -34.55 44.68
CA ARG A 225 -16.73 -35.30 45.40
C ARG A 225 -15.94 -36.29 44.52
N ILE A 226 -15.90 -36.05 43.22
CA ILE A 226 -15.15 -36.86 42.26
C ILE A 226 -13.68 -36.43 42.34
N LYS A 227 -12.75 -37.36 42.62
CA LYS A 227 -11.30 -37.04 42.59
C LYS A 227 -10.85 -36.80 41.14
N PRO A 228 -10.35 -35.60 40.78
CA PRO A 228 -9.85 -35.34 39.43
C PRO A 228 -8.65 -36.24 39.10
N ASN A 229 -8.41 -36.48 37.81
CA ASN A 229 -7.19 -37.15 37.33
C ASN A 229 -6.20 -36.14 36.74
N LEU A 230 -4.99 -36.63 36.51
CA LEU A 230 -3.90 -35.97 35.81
C LEU A 230 -4.31 -35.32 34.48
N GLU A 231 -5.21 -35.96 33.75
CA GLU A 231 -5.77 -35.49 32.48
C GLU A 231 -6.66 -34.25 32.66
N ILE A 232 -7.63 -34.28 33.60
CA ILE A 232 -8.43 -33.11 33.99
C ILE A 232 -7.53 -31.96 34.45
N TYR A 233 -6.51 -32.25 35.26
CA TYR A 233 -5.55 -31.22 35.71
C TYR A 233 -4.76 -30.62 34.54
N ASN A 234 -4.26 -31.43 33.61
CA ASN A 234 -3.57 -30.95 32.41
C ASN A 234 -4.52 -30.08 31.55
N ILE A 235 -5.73 -30.55 31.24
CA ILE A 235 -6.71 -29.80 30.42
C ILE A 235 -7.05 -28.45 31.05
N VAL A 236 -7.31 -28.42 32.36
CA VAL A 236 -7.70 -27.19 33.07
C VAL A 236 -6.53 -26.20 33.15
N LEU A 237 -5.32 -26.66 33.47
CA LEU A 237 -4.12 -25.80 33.51
C LEU A 237 -3.72 -25.31 32.12
N GLU A 238 -3.74 -26.18 31.10
CA GLU A 238 -3.43 -25.81 29.71
C GLU A 238 -4.40 -24.72 29.24
N THR A 239 -5.70 -24.91 29.46
CA THR A 239 -6.72 -23.94 29.03
C THR A 239 -6.58 -22.61 29.80
N LEU A 240 -6.31 -22.63 31.11
CA LEU A 240 -6.11 -21.40 31.90
C LEU A 240 -4.87 -20.62 31.45
N PHE A 241 -3.73 -21.28 31.26
CA PHE A 241 -2.51 -20.60 30.81
C PHE A 241 -2.61 -20.14 29.35
N LYS A 242 -3.15 -20.97 28.45
CA LYS A 242 -3.38 -20.61 27.05
C LYS A 242 -4.35 -19.44 26.90
N SER A 243 -5.48 -19.46 27.61
CA SER A 243 -6.43 -18.33 27.64
C SER A 243 -5.81 -17.06 28.25
N SER A 244 -4.92 -17.16 29.24
CA SER A 244 -4.19 -15.99 29.75
C SER A 244 -3.30 -15.33 28.69
N ILE A 245 -2.64 -16.13 27.84
CA ILE A 245 -1.77 -15.64 26.76
C ILE A 245 -2.59 -15.00 25.63
N VAL A 246 -3.73 -15.59 25.25
CA VAL A 246 -4.62 -14.99 24.24
C VAL A 246 -5.31 -13.73 24.78
N ALA A 247 -5.73 -13.72 26.05
CA ALA A 247 -6.26 -12.52 26.70
C ALA A 247 -5.22 -11.38 26.74
N PHE A 248 -3.92 -11.69 26.97
CA PHE A 248 -2.83 -10.71 26.87
C PHE A 248 -2.72 -10.10 25.46
N LYS A 249 -2.74 -10.92 24.39
CA LYS A 249 -2.77 -10.43 22.99
C LYS A 249 -3.94 -9.48 22.76
N ASN A 250 -5.14 -9.91 23.15
CA ASN A 250 -6.40 -9.21 22.89
C ASN A 250 -6.63 -8.03 23.87
N LYS A 251 -5.62 -7.65 24.67
CA LYS A 251 -5.64 -6.55 25.64
C LYS A 251 -6.78 -6.69 26.69
N ASN A 252 -7.23 -7.91 26.95
CA ASN A 252 -8.27 -8.25 27.93
C ASN A 252 -7.65 -8.36 29.34
N GLY A 253 -8.17 -7.56 30.28
CA GLY A 253 -7.71 -7.52 31.67
C GLY A 253 -7.89 -8.82 32.46
N ASN A 254 -8.86 -9.66 32.08
CA ASN A 254 -9.18 -10.91 32.80
C ASN A 254 -8.09 -11.99 32.68
N GLY A 255 -7.18 -11.87 31.70
CA GLY A 255 -6.03 -12.77 31.53
C GLY A 255 -5.13 -12.88 32.76
N ILE A 256 -5.00 -11.80 33.54
CA ILE A 256 -4.25 -11.77 34.81
C ILE A 256 -4.88 -12.73 35.82
N ASP A 257 -6.21 -12.79 35.89
CA ASP A 257 -6.93 -13.61 36.87
C ASP A 257 -6.98 -15.09 36.45
N PHE A 258 -7.05 -15.37 35.14
CA PHE A 258 -6.86 -16.74 34.63
C PHE A 258 -5.47 -17.29 35.01
N TYR A 259 -4.42 -16.47 34.88
CA TYR A 259 -3.08 -16.85 35.29
C TYR A 259 -2.96 -17.07 36.81
N LYS A 260 -3.58 -16.23 37.66
CA LYS A 260 -3.63 -16.46 39.11
C LYS A 260 -4.28 -17.79 39.46
N ILE A 261 -5.47 -18.07 38.92
CA ILE A 261 -6.22 -19.31 39.18
C ILE A 261 -5.41 -20.53 38.74
N GLY A 262 -4.77 -20.48 37.56
CA GLY A 262 -3.86 -21.54 37.11
C GLY A 262 -2.63 -21.71 38.01
N SER A 263 -2.06 -20.61 38.50
CA SER A 263 -0.88 -20.62 39.40
C SER A 263 -1.19 -21.19 40.78
N GLU A 264 -2.31 -20.78 41.39
CA GLU A 264 -2.77 -21.32 42.68
C GLU A 264 -3.12 -22.81 42.56
N LEU A 265 -3.84 -23.19 41.50
CA LEU A 265 -4.16 -24.58 41.21
C LEU A 265 -2.88 -25.42 41.05
N LEU A 266 -1.91 -24.95 40.26
CA LEU A 266 -0.60 -25.60 40.09
C LEU A 266 0.12 -25.80 41.43
N GLN A 267 0.16 -24.79 42.30
CA GLN A 267 0.78 -24.91 43.63
C GLN A 267 0.07 -25.96 44.51
N THR A 268 -1.26 -26.00 44.51
CA THR A 268 -2.00 -27.04 45.27
C THR A 268 -1.76 -28.46 44.74
N ILE A 269 -1.57 -28.63 43.42
CA ILE A 269 -1.26 -29.92 42.80
C ILE A 269 0.17 -30.35 43.14
N MET A 270 1.16 -29.45 43.06
CA MET A 270 2.57 -29.75 43.33
C MET A 270 2.84 -30.05 44.82
N ALA A 271 1.97 -29.62 45.75
CA ALA A 271 2.01 -30.07 47.13
C ALA A 271 1.66 -31.58 47.29
N ALA A 272 0.87 -32.14 46.37
CA ALA A 272 0.53 -33.55 46.30
C ALA A 272 1.50 -34.29 45.36
N LYS A 273 2.65 -34.69 45.92
CA LYS A 273 3.94 -35.08 45.29
C LYS A 273 3.97 -36.12 44.14
N ASP A 274 2.84 -36.66 43.69
CA ASP A 274 2.76 -37.82 42.78
C ASP A 274 2.08 -37.48 41.42
N MET A 275 2.48 -36.38 40.76
CA MET A 275 1.81 -35.86 39.55
C MET A 275 2.78 -35.49 38.41
N ASN A 276 2.59 -36.08 37.22
CA ASN A 276 3.32 -35.80 35.98
C ASN A 276 2.52 -34.87 35.04
N LEU A 277 2.77 -33.57 35.06
CA LEU A 277 2.16 -32.62 34.11
C LEU A 277 2.74 -32.78 32.68
N SER A 278 2.02 -32.32 31.66
CA SER A 278 2.52 -32.30 30.28
C SER A 278 3.52 -31.15 30.06
N ASN A 279 4.45 -31.33 29.10
CA ASN A 279 5.42 -30.29 28.74
C ASN A 279 4.73 -29.00 28.29
N ASP A 280 3.61 -29.10 27.56
CA ASP A 280 2.86 -27.94 27.06
C ASP A 280 2.26 -27.10 28.19
N VAL A 281 1.68 -27.73 29.22
CA VAL A 281 1.19 -27.03 30.43
C VAL A 281 2.31 -26.24 31.10
N ILE A 282 3.50 -26.84 31.20
CA ILE A 282 4.67 -26.22 31.83
C ILE A 282 5.21 -25.08 30.95
N ASN A 283 5.22 -25.25 29.62
CA ASN A 283 5.67 -24.24 28.67
C ASN A 283 4.71 -23.03 28.60
N TYR A 284 3.39 -23.27 28.57
CA TYR A 284 2.41 -22.17 28.68
C TYR A 284 2.51 -21.47 30.04
N CYS A 285 2.71 -22.21 31.14
CA CYS A 285 2.95 -21.62 32.46
C CYS A 285 4.19 -20.71 32.47
N LEU A 286 5.33 -21.20 31.95
CA LEU A 286 6.59 -20.45 31.81
C LEU A 286 6.43 -19.15 30.99
N LEU A 287 5.62 -19.18 29.93
CA LEU A 287 5.28 -17.99 29.16
C LEU A 287 4.40 -17.03 29.98
N SER A 288 3.30 -17.51 30.57
CA SER A 288 2.40 -16.70 31.40
C SER A 288 3.13 -16.05 32.58
N THR A 289 4.09 -16.73 33.21
CA THR A 289 4.92 -16.16 34.29
C THR A 289 5.82 -15.01 33.81
N ASN A 290 6.27 -15.03 32.55
CA ASN A 290 7.00 -13.92 31.94
C ASN A 290 6.08 -12.75 31.54
N LEU A 291 4.84 -13.02 31.10
CA LEU A 291 3.86 -11.99 30.77
C LEU A 291 3.26 -11.31 32.02
N TYR A 292 3.14 -12.04 33.13
CA TYR A 292 2.59 -11.57 34.40
C TYR A 292 3.60 -11.71 35.56
N PRO A 293 4.72 -10.96 35.54
CA PRO A 293 5.80 -11.11 36.52
C PRO A 293 5.40 -10.53 37.89
N SER A 294 5.20 -11.41 38.88
CA SER A 294 5.23 -11.11 40.34
C SER A 294 4.76 -12.30 41.20
N PHE A 295 3.93 -13.18 40.64
CA PHE A 295 3.15 -14.16 41.42
C PHE A 295 3.90 -15.43 41.86
N ILE A 296 5.01 -15.80 41.19
CA ILE A 296 5.80 -17.01 41.49
C ILE A 296 7.29 -16.64 41.45
N GLN A 297 8.06 -16.98 42.49
CA GLN A 297 9.52 -16.78 42.49
C GLN A 297 10.23 -17.78 41.57
N LEU A 298 11.29 -17.34 40.87
CA LEU A 298 12.07 -18.19 39.95
C LEU A 298 12.61 -19.46 40.64
N SER A 299 13.08 -19.32 41.88
CA SER A 299 13.58 -20.43 42.70
C SER A 299 12.51 -21.49 43.00
N ALA A 300 11.27 -21.08 43.29
CA ALA A 300 10.15 -21.99 43.48
C ALA A 300 9.76 -22.68 42.16
N LEU A 301 9.71 -21.93 41.05
CA LEU A 301 9.40 -22.46 39.72
C LEU A 301 10.44 -23.51 39.26
N GLN A 302 11.74 -23.22 39.47
CA GLN A 302 12.82 -24.17 39.23
C GLN A 302 12.72 -25.41 40.13
N GLN A 303 12.34 -25.26 41.40
CA GLN A 303 12.11 -26.40 42.30
C GLN A 303 10.96 -27.28 41.82
N TYR A 304 9.82 -26.71 41.40
CA TYR A 304 8.70 -27.49 40.84
C TYR A 304 9.12 -28.24 39.57
N ILE A 305 9.83 -27.59 38.65
CA ILE A 305 10.29 -28.22 37.40
C ILE A 305 11.34 -29.32 37.66
N ASN A 306 12.22 -29.15 38.65
CA ASN A 306 13.19 -30.18 39.04
C ASN A 306 12.57 -31.38 39.79
N ILE A 307 11.30 -31.30 40.24
CA ILE A 307 10.56 -32.41 40.87
C ILE A 307 9.86 -33.29 39.81
N LEU A 308 9.61 -32.77 38.61
CA LEU A 308 8.86 -33.45 37.55
C LEU A 308 9.78 -34.39 36.74
N PRO A 309 9.65 -35.72 36.85
CA PRO A 309 10.62 -36.68 36.30
C PRO A 309 10.57 -36.82 34.77
N ASN A 310 9.51 -36.35 34.13
CA ASN A 310 9.25 -36.53 32.69
C ASN A 310 9.45 -35.25 31.85
N TYR A 311 9.72 -34.09 32.47
CA TYR A 311 9.85 -32.84 31.72
C TYR A 311 11.22 -32.74 31.04
N LYS A 312 11.23 -32.41 29.74
CA LYS A 312 12.46 -32.10 29.01
C LYS A 312 12.79 -30.61 29.13
N LYS A 313 14.05 -30.30 29.42
CA LYS A 313 14.57 -28.93 29.50
C LYS A 313 15.01 -28.43 28.12
N ASP A 314 14.03 -28.22 27.25
CA ASP A 314 14.25 -27.78 25.87
C ASP A 314 14.72 -26.31 25.79
N SER A 315 15.17 -25.84 24.63
CA SER A 315 15.65 -24.46 24.42
C SER A 315 14.70 -23.38 24.97
N PHE A 316 13.39 -23.60 24.88
CA PHE A 316 12.37 -22.68 25.40
C PHE A 316 12.42 -22.53 26.94
N TYR A 317 12.68 -23.60 27.69
CA TYR A 317 12.83 -23.54 29.16
C TYR A 317 13.92 -22.54 29.57
N TYR A 318 15.09 -22.63 28.93
CA TYR A 318 16.22 -21.75 29.22
C TYR A 318 15.93 -20.31 28.82
N ILE A 319 15.29 -20.05 27.66
CA ILE A 319 14.87 -18.70 27.25
C ILE A 319 13.87 -18.11 28.25
N SER A 320 12.88 -18.89 28.71
CA SER A 320 11.88 -18.44 29.69
C SER A 320 12.46 -18.16 31.07
N CYS A 321 13.33 -19.03 31.59
CA CYS A 321 13.95 -18.83 32.89
C CYS A 321 14.99 -17.69 32.88
N LEU A 322 15.77 -17.54 31.80
CA LEU A 322 16.70 -16.41 31.64
C LEU A 322 15.95 -15.08 31.49
N SER A 323 14.86 -15.04 30.71
CA SER A 323 13.99 -13.87 30.61
C SER A 323 13.37 -13.49 31.96
N TYR A 324 12.93 -14.47 32.75
CA TYR A 324 12.35 -14.22 34.06
C TYR A 324 13.39 -13.81 35.12
N ALA A 325 14.61 -14.33 35.04
CA ALA A 325 15.74 -13.88 35.87
C ALA A 325 16.16 -12.44 35.53
N ARG A 326 16.19 -12.09 34.23
CA ARG A 326 16.38 -10.72 33.73
C ARG A 326 15.33 -9.75 34.28
N LEU A 327 14.04 -10.10 34.22
CA LEU A 327 12.95 -9.27 34.74
C LEU A 327 13.04 -9.03 36.26
N ASN A 328 13.55 -10.01 37.03
CA ASN A 328 13.77 -9.88 38.47
C ASN A 328 15.17 -9.33 38.85
N ASN A 329 16.03 -9.03 37.86
CA ASN A 329 17.41 -8.58 38.05
C ASN A 329 18.30 -9.56 38.86
N ASP A 330 18.14 -10.87 38.66
CA ASP A 330 18.89 -11.93 39.35
C ASP A 330 20.10 -12.43 38.52
N LEU A 331 21.24 -11.79 38.73
CA LEU A 331 22.51 -12.10 38.07
C LEU A 331 23.05 -13.51 38.40
N ASP A 332 22.78 -14.04 39.59
CA ASP A 332 23.32 -15.33 40.03
C ASP A 332 22.53 -16.50 39.42
N SER A 333 21.20 -16.36 39.28
CA SER A 333 20.39 -17.32 38.53
C SER A 333 20.71 -17.30 37.03
N ILE A 334 21.00 -16.14 36.45
CA ILE A 334 21.44 -16.04 35.03
C ILE A 334 22.73 -16.82 34.78
N LYS A 335 23.73 -16.70 35.68
CA LYS A 335 25.00 -17.43 35.57
C LYS A 335 24.80 -18.94 35.69
N LYS A 336 24.05 -19.39 36.70
CA LYS A 336 23.76 -20.83 36.93
C LYS A 336 23.00 -21.45 35.76
N LEU A 337 21.92 -20.81 35.28
CA LEU A 337 21.14 -21.30 34.13
C LEU A 337 21.97 -21.48 32.86
N TYR A 338 22.97 -20.62 32.64
CA TYR A 338 23.88 -20.74 31.51
C TYR A 338 24.94 -21.84 31.71
N GLU A 339 25.42 -22.05 32.94
CA GLU A 339 26.31 -23.16 33.28
C GLU A 339 25.59 -24.52 33.18
N ASP A 340 24.32 -24.61 33.60
CA ASP A 340 23.44 -25.77 33.43
C ASP A 340 23.20 -26.08 31.94
N TYR A 341 22.84 -25.06 31.14
CA TYR A 341 22.65 -25.19 29.69
C TYR A 341 23.93 -25.68 28.99
N ARG A 342 25.09 -25.16 29.40
CA ARG A 342 26.39 -25.55 28.86
C ARG A 342 26.77 -26.99 29.23
N GLN A 343 26.41 -27.48 30.42
CA GLN A 343 26.62 -28.89 30.79
C GLN A 343 25.74 -29.81 29.93
N LEU A 344 24.45 -29.48 29.76
CA LEU A 344 23.53 -30.24 28.92
C LEU A 344 24.03 -30.36 27.46
N LEU A 345 24.53 -29.25 26.88
CA LEU A 345 25.17 -29.23 25.55
C LEU A 345 26.46 -30.08 25.41
N ILE A 346 27.06 -30.53 26.52
CA ILE A 346 28.22 -31.42 26.56
C ILE A 346 27.78 -32.87 26.79
N ASP A 347 26.80 -33.08 27.65
CA ASP A 347 26.35 -34.41 28.09
C ASP A 347 25.48 -35.14 27.04
N ASP A 348 24.64 -34.42 26.28
CA ASP A 348 23.91 -34.99 25.12
C ASP A 348 24.23 -34.21 23.83
N PRO A 349 25.31 -34.58 23.11
CA PRO A 349 25.73 -33.89 21.89
C PRO A 349 24.86 -34.19 20.67
N THR A 350 23.79 -34.99 20.82
CA THR A 350 22.95 -35.54 19.75
C THR A 350 21.57 -34.87 19.62
N ASP A 351 21.10 -34.12 20.61
CA ASP A 351 19.79 -33.45 20.52
C ASP A 351 19.85 -32.19 19.63
N MET A 352 19.27 -32.30 18.43
CA MET A 352 19.19 -31.22 17.44
C MET A 352 18.37 -30.02 17.93
N SER A 353 17.29 -30.26 18.71
CA SER A 353 16.36 -29.22 19.15
C SER A 353 17.00 -28.18 20.08
N ILE A 354 18.06 -28.60 20.78
CA ILE A 354 18.83 -27.78 21.72
C ILE A 354 19.92 -26.98 20.98
N ARG A 355 20.36 -27.45 19.80
CA ARG A 355 21.38 -26.81 18.96
C ARG A 355 20.81 -25.83 17.95
N GLU A 356 19.64 -26.10 17.37
CA GLU A 356 19.00 -25.22 16.37
C GLU A 356 18.69 -23.84 16.99
N ASP A 357 18.14 -23.82 18.21
CA ASP A 357 17.78 -22.59 18.94
C ASP A 357 18.92 -22.00 19.81
N GLN A 358 20.14 -22.54 19.77
CA GLN A 358 21.22 -22.13 20.69
C GLN A 358 21.52 -20.63 20.68
N TYR A 359 21.41 -19.99 19.51
CA TYR A 359 21.67 -18.56 19.34
C TYR A 359 20.56 -17.68 19.95
N LYS A 360 19.34 -18.20 20.11
CA LYS A 360 18.24 -17.56 20.87
C LYS A 360 18.46 -17.68 22.39
N VAL A 361 19.08 -18.76 22.87
CA VAL A 361 19.49 -18.90 24.28
C VAL A 361 20.64 -17.93 24.59
N TYR A 362 21.67 -17.86 23.72
CA TYR A 362 22.79 -16.94 23.90
C TYR A 362 22.40 -15.46 23.83
N SER A 363 21.45 -15.08 22.95
CA SER A 363 20.96 -13.70 22.87
C SER A 363 20.19 -13.28 24.13
N MET A 364 19.38 -14.17 24.70
CA MET A 364 18.68 -13.95 25.98
C MET A 364 19.67 -13.86 27.16
N PHE A 365 20.67 -14.73 27.22
CA PHE A 365 21.75 -14.67 28.23
C PHE A 365 22.52 -13.34 28.18
N VAL A 366 22.90 -12.89 26.97
CA VAL A 366 23.60 -11.61 26.78
C VAL A 366 22.71 -10.42 27.15
N SER A 367 21.41 -10.43 26.79
CA SER A 367 20.44 -9.41 27.23
C SER A 367 20.29 -9.36 28.76
N GLY A 368 20.20 -10.52 29.42
CA GLY A 368 20.12 -10.62 30.88
C GLY A 368 21.37 -10.06 31.57
N LEU A 369 22.56 -10.40 31.09
CA LEU A 369 23.81 -9.87 31.62
C LEU A 369 23.93 -8.34 31.47
N VAL A 370 23.45 -7.78 30.36
CA VAL A 370 23.41 -6.32 30.18
C VAL A 370 22.45 -5.67 31.18
N GLU A 371 21.21 -6.15 31.28
CA GLU A 371 20.19 -5.59 32.17
C GLU A 371 20.55 -5.73 33.66
N CYS A 372 21.32 -6.76 34.03
CA CYS A 372 21.96 -6.90 35.35
C CYS A 372 23.26 -6.10 35.53
N GLY A 373 23.63 -5.21 34.60
CA GLY A 373 24.73 -4.26 34.71
C GLY A 373 26.12 -4.77 34.27
N GLU A 374 26.26 -6.04 33.92
CA GLU A 374 27.54 -6.70 33.56
C GLU A 374 27.94 -6.49 32.09
N LEU A 375 27.77 -5.27 31.58
CA LEU A 375 27.96 -4.91 30.17
C LEU A 375 29.35 -5.28 29.62
N ASN A 376 30.41 -5.18 30.44
CA ASN A 376 31.78 -5.56 30.06
C ASN A 376 31.94 -7.07 29.83
N LEU A 377 31.21 -7.89 30.59
CA LEU A 377 31.22 -9.34 30.47
C LEU A 377 30.32 -9.77 29.31
N ALA A 378 29.11 -9.20 29.21
CA ALA A 378 28.21 -9.39 28.08
C ALA A 378 28.86 -9.08 26.72
N SER A 379 29.64 -7.99 26.62
CA SER A 379 30.33 -7.60 25.38
C SER A 379 31.37 -8.63 24.92
N LYS A 380 32.15 -9.21 25.85
CA LYS A 380 33.13 -10.27 25.54
C LYS A 380 32.46 -11.55 25.07
N PHE A 381 31.32 -11.91 25.67
CA PHE A 381 30.52 -13.04 25.23
C PHE A 381 29.93 -12.78 23.84
N LEU A 382 29.37 -11.59 23.57
CA LEU A 382 28.87 -11.18 22.26
C LEU A 382 29.93 -11.31 21.16
N GLU A 383 31.14 -10.77 21.36
CA GLU A 383 32.26 -10.91 20.42
C GLU A 383 32.63 -12.38 20.18
N THR A 384 32.63 -13.20 21.23
CA THR A 384 32.91 -14.64 21.14
C THR A 384 31.84 -15.39 20.35
N PHE A 385 30.56 -15.10 20.58
CA PHE A 385 29.43 -15.74 19.90
C PHE A 385 29.31 -15.30 18.44
N ILE A 386 29.48 -14.01 18.12
CA ILE A 386 29.51 -13.51 16.73
C ILE A 386 30.64 -14.17 15.94
N SER A 387 31.83 -14.32 16.55
CA SER A 387 32.96 -15.02 15.93
C SER A 387 32.65 -16.50 15.64
N LYS A 388 31.85 -17.19 16.47
CA LYS A 388 31.37 -18.55 16.19
C LYS A 388 30.36 -18.60 15.05
N ILE A 389 29.32 -17.75 15.07
CA ILE A 389 28.29 -17.70 14.00
C ILE A 389 28.97 -17.52 12.64
N ARG A 390 29.94 -16.60 12.56
CA ARG A 390 30.73 -16.32 11.34
C ARG A 390 31.70 -17.43 10.93
N ALA A 391 32.04 -18.37 11.81
CA ALA A 391 32.89 -19.52 11.50
C ALA A 391 32.07 -20.78 11.15
N GLU A 392 30.86 -20.93 11.67
CA GLU A 392 30.01 -22.11 11.47
C GLU A 392 29.15 -22.02 10.20
N ASN A 393 28.36 -20.95 10.02
CA ASN A 393 27.38 -20.85 8.92
C ASN A 393 27.10 -19.42 8.41
N GLY A 394 27.57 -18.37 9.08
CA GLY A 394 27.40 -16.98 8.63
C GLY A 394 25.96 -16.43 8.63
N SER A 395 24.98 -17.16 9.18
CA SER A 395 23.56 -16.78 9.13
C SER A 395 23.29 -15.37 9.66
N ALA A 396 22.79 -14.52 8.76
CA ALA A 396 22.48 -13.13 9.04
C ALA A 396 21.36 -12.98 10.09
N GLU A 397 20.36 -13.86 10.10
CA GLU A 397 19.25 -13.78 11.07
C GLU A 397 19.75 -13.95 12.51
N ASN A 398 20.59 -14.94 12.78
CA ASN A 398 21.17 -15.14 14.11
C ASN A 398 22.05 -13.96 14.56
N ILE A 399 22.79 -13.34 13.63
CA ILE A 399 23.55 -12.11 13.89
C ILE A 399 22.60 -10.94 14.21
N SER A 400 21.53 -10.77 13.44
CA SER A 400 20.53 -9.71 13.62
C SER A 400 19.80 -9.85 14.95
N THR A 401 19.28 -11.04 15.27
CA THR A 401 18.62 -11.34 16.55
C THR A 401 19.56 -11.06 17.73
N MET A 402 20.82 -11.47 17.66
CA MET A 402 21.76 -11.28 18.76
C MET A 402 22.20 -9.82 18.95
N LEU A 403 22.41 -9.08 17.86
CA LEU A 403 22.76 -7.65 17.93
C LEU A 403 21.57 -6.79 18.35
N SER A 404 20.37 -7.08 17.85
CA SER A 404 19.14 -6.34 18.20
C SER A 404 18.78 -6.50 19.68
N THR A 405 18.77 -7.72 20.23
CA THR A 405 18.53 -7.92 21.67
C THR A 405 19.60 -7.25 22.54
N PHE A 406 20.87 -7.30 22.13
CA PHE A 406 21.95 -6.61 22.83
C PHE A 406 21.75 -5.08 22.83
N ILE A 407 21.55 -4.46 21.67
CA ILE A 407 21.40 -3.00 21.57
C ILE A 407 20.12 -2.51 22.28
N ILE A 408 19.01 -3.26 22.22
CA ILE A 408 17.78 -2.97 22.99
C ILE A 408 18.05 -3.06 24.51
N SER A 409 18.76 -4.11 24.97
CA SER A 409 19.09 -4.24 26.39
C SER A 409 20.01 -3.12 26.89
N VAL A 410 20.96 -2.65 26.06
CA VAL A 410 21.80 -1.48 26.39
C VAL A 410 20.97 -0.19 26.37
N SER A 411 20.01 -0.03 25.46
CA SER A 411 19.23 1.22 25.35
C SER A 411 18.26 1.45 26.52
N LYS A 412 17.88 0.41 27.26
CA LYS A 412 17.18 0.54 28.55
C LYS A 412 18.02 1.21 29.65
N ILE A 413 19.35 1.13 29.55
CA ILE A 413 20.30 1.58 30.58
C ILE A 413 20.97 2.90 30.17
N ASP A 414 21.36 2.99 28.90
CA ASP A 414 22.02 4.17 28.33
C ASP A 414 21.76 4.24 26.82
N CYS A 415 20.75 5.03 26.46
CA CYS A 415 20.32 5.27 25.08
C CYS A 415 21.44 5.87 24.22
N ASN A 416 22.32 6.70 24.81
CA ASN A 416 23.44 7.33 24.12
C ASN A 416 24.53 6.30 23.77
N LYS A 417 24.91 5.41 24.70
CA LYS A 417 25.81 4.27 24.42
C LYS A 417 25.20 3.31 23.40
N ALA A 418 23.92 3.02 23.49
CA ALA A 418 23.23 2.15 22.52
C ALA A 418 23.27 2.72 21.09
N HIS A 419 22.98 4.01 20.91
CA HIS A 419 23.09 4.70 19.61
C HIS A 419 24.54 4.71 19.09
N ILE A 420 25.54 4.92 19.97
CA ILE A 420 26.96 4.84 19.59
C ILE A 420 27.34 3.41 19.12
N LEU A 421 26.84 2.36 19.78
CA LEU A 421 27.08 0.97 19.40
C LEU A 421 26.38 0.63 18.07
N TRP A 422 25.10 0.97 17.92
CA TRP A 422 24.35 0.83 16.67
C TRP A 422 25.07 1.52 15.49
N SER A 423 25.50 2.77 15.67
CA SER A 423 26.22 3.51 14.61
C SER A 423 27.62 2.97 14.27
N LYS A 424 28.19 2.09 15.11
CA LYS A 424 29.39 1.30 14.78
C LYS A 424 29.04 0.04 14.01
N PHE A 425 28.01 -0.71 14.44
CA PHE A 425 27.57 -1.93 13.75
C PHE A 425 27.01 -1.63 12.35
N ASN A 426 26.22 -0.55 12.19
CA ASN A 426 25.65 -0.13 10.91
C ASN A 426 26.71 0.37 9.88
N ARG A 427 28.00 0.45 10.26
CA ARG A 427 29.11 0.73 9.34
C ARG A 427 29.81 -0.53 8.82
N LEU A 428 29.38 -1.71 9.27
CA LEU A 428 30.01 -2.99 8.94
C LEU A 428 29.18 -3.72 7.90
N SER A 429 29.72 -3.91 6.68
CA SER A 429 29.05 -4.50 5.53
C SER A 429 28.66 -5.99 5.65
N TRP A 430 28.82 -6.59 6.84
CA TRP A 430 28.39 -7.95 7.17
C TRP A 430 27.25 -7.98 8.21
N VAL A 431 26.91 -6.83 8.79
CA VAL A 431 25.75 -6.69 9.68
C VAL A 431 24.51 -6.46 8.80
N PRO A 432 23.46 -7.30 8.90
CA PRO A 432 22.22 -7.07 8.16
C PRO A 432 21.46 -5.88 8.71
N GLU A 433 20.52 -5.35 7.92
CA GLU A 433 19.63 -4.29 8.35
C GLU A 433 18.71 -4.74 9.50
N PHE A 434 18.48 -3.85 10.47
CA PHE A 434 17.61 -4.11 11.62
C PHE A 434 16.13 -3.90 11.27
N SER A 435 15.23 -4.64 11.92
CA SER A 435 13.79 -4.56 11.64
C SER A 435 13.15 -3.25 12.11
N TYR A 436 12.01 -2.90 11.51
CA TYR A 436 11.17 -1.78 11.93
C TYR A 436 10.76 -1.88 13.43
N GLU A 437 10.45 -3.09 13.90
CA GLU A 437 10.16 -3.39 15.32
C GLU A 437 11.33 -3.05 16.25
N PHE A 438 12.58 -3.29 15.83
CA PHE A 438 13.78 -2.90 16.59
C PHE A 438 13.87 -1.37 16.72
N TYR A 439 13.62 -0.63 15.64
CA TYR A 439 13.67 0.84 15.67
C TYR A 439 12.54 1.45 16.52
N LEU A 440 11.32 0.91 16.47
CA LEU A 440 10.24 1.30 17.40
C LEU A 440 10.63 1.05 18.87
N THR A 441 11.27 -0.08 19.17
CA THR A 441 11.71 -0.40 20.54
C THR A 441 12.82 0.53 21.02
N LEU A 442 13.79 0.81 20.14
CA LEU A 442 14.87 1.76 20.42
C LEU A 442 14.32 3.18 20.63
N LEU A 443 13.37 3.60 19.80
CA LEU A 443 12.65 4.88 19.89
C LEU A 443 11.92 5.03 21.23
N ALA A 444 11.17 3.99 21.65
CA ALA A 444 10.44 3.98 22.92
C ALA A 444 11.38 4.14 24.13
N ASN A 445 12.53 3.45 24.13
CA ASN A 445 13.55 3.61 25.16
C ASN A 445 14.23 5.01 25.10
N CYS A 446 14.30 5.63 23.92
CA CYS A 446 14.91 6.93 23.72
C CYS A 446 14.07 8.13 24.15
N PHE A 447 12.77 8.00 24.47
CA PHE A 447 11.86 9.14 24.74
C PHE A 447 12.35 10.15 25.79
N GLN A 448 13.22 9.75 26.73
CA GLN A 448 13.82 10.66 27.72
C GLN A 448 14.83 11.67 27.11
N ASP A 449 15.39 11.35 25.94
CA ASP A 449 16.30 12.22 25.16
C ASP A 449 15.65 12.52 23.80
N TRP A 450 14.97 13.67 23.71
CA TRP A 450 14.31 14.13 22.48
C TRP A 450 15.28 14.31 21.31
N GLY A 451 16.55 14.64 21.60
CA GLY A 451 17.60 14.84 20.60
C GLY A 451 18.14 13.54 20.01
N LEU A 452 18.02 12.41 20.72
CA LEU A 452 18.17 11.06 20.16
C LEU A 452 16.88 10.57 19.49
N THR A 453 15.73 10.80 20.13
CA THR A 453 14.41 10.39 19.63
C THR A 453 14.20 10.88 18.19
N LYS A 454 14.48 12.16 17.91
CA LYS A 454 14.50 12.73 16.55
C LYS A 454 15.34 11.91 15.57
N LYS A 455 16.60 11.58 15.92
CA LYS A 455 17.54 10.88 15.03
C LYS A 455 17.10 9.45 14.75
N VAL A 456 16.66 8.72 15.78
CA VAL A 456 16.13 7.35 15.62
C VAL A 456 14.87 7.37 14.74
N TYR A 457 13.97 8.34 14.96
CA TYR A 457 12.80 8.54 14.10
C TYR A 457 13.18 8.87 12.65
N GLU A 458 14.21 9.69 12.41
CA GLU A 458 14.66 10.03 11.05
C GLU A 458 15.28 8.86 10.28
N TYR A 459 15.88 7.86 10.95
CA TYR A 459 16.26 6.60 10.31
C TYR A 459 15.07 5.66 10.06
N MET A 460 14.04 5.72 10.91
CA MET A 460 12.82 4.91 10.80
C MET A 460 11.84 5.45 9.73
N PHE A 461 11.83 6.77 9.50
CA PHE A 461 10.94 7.45 8.57
C PHE A 461 10.93 6.87 7.13
N PRO A 462 12.06 6.52 6.48
CA PRO A 462 12.05 5.88 5.16
C PRO A 462 11.66 4.38 5.17
N MET A 463 11.52 3.72 6.33
CA MET A 463 11.31 2.27 6.41
C MET A 463 9.83 1.87 6.23
N ARG A 464 9.57 0.75 5.53
CA ARG A 464 8.23 0.15 5.46
C ARG A 464 7.81 -0.35 6.84
N ARG A 465 6.57 -0.05 7.24
CA ARG A 465 5.97 -0.61 8.46
C ARG A 465 5.71 -2.10 8.22
N VAL A 466 6.42 -2.96 8.94
CA VAL A 466 6.27 -4.42 8.89
C VAL A 466 6.32 -4.93 10.33
N PHE A 467 5.32 -5.72 10.71
CA PHE A 467 5.18 -6.37 12.01
C PHE A 467 5.14 -7.89 11.82
N LYS A 468 5.68 -8.66 12.76
CA LYS A 468 5.53 -10.14 12.77
C LYS A 468 4.18 -10.52 13.38
N GLU A 469 3.14 -10.51 12.56
CA GLU A 469 1.74 -10.78 12.95
C GLU A 469 1.54 -12.20 13.51
N ASN A 470 2.05 -13.22 12.81
CA ASN A 470 1.99 -14.62 13.25
C ASN A 470 3.31 -15.06 13.90
N ARG A 471 3.32 -15.11 15.23
CA ARG A 471 4.40 -15.72 16.03
C ARG A 471 4.04 -17.16 16.37
N GLU A 472 4.57 -18.09 15.58
CA GLU A 472 4.29 -19.53 15.71
C GLU A 472 4.98 -20.14 16.94
N ASN A 473 6.21 -19.72 17.25
CA ASN A 473 6.99 -20.29 18.34
C ASN A 473 6.81 -19.53 19.66
N LEU A 474 6.67 -20.24 20.78
CA LEU A 474 6.56 -19.65 22.12
C LEU A 474 7.79 -18.78 22.51
N SER A 475 8.98 -19.09 21.99
CA SER A 475 10.21 -18.31 22.23
C SER A 475 10.16 -16.89 21.64
N GLU A 476 9.42 -16.67 20.55
CA GLU A 476 9.30 -15.37 19.88
C GLU A 476 8.52 -14.33 20.69
N TYR A 477 7.69 -14.77 21.64
CA TYR A 477 6.99 -13.91 22.59
C TYR A 477 7.92 -13.30 23.65
N LEU A 478 9.11 -13.87 23.85
CA LEU A 478 10.10 -13.41 24.84
C LEU A 478 11.31 -12.71 24.21
N LEU A 479 11.63 -13.07 22.96
CA LEU A 479 12.74 -12.51 22.19
C LEU A 479 12.37 -11.20 21.50
N TYR A 480 11.17 -11.10 20.92
CA TYR A 480 10.69 -9.92 20.21
C TYR A 480 9.69 -9.13 21.07
N PRO A 481 9.84 -7.81 21.21
CA PRO A 481 8.94 -6.98 22.02
C PRO A 481 7.50 -6.97 21.47
N MET A 482 6.53 -6.65 22.33
CA MET A 482 5.10 -6.61 22.01
C MET A 482 4.48 -5.26 22.42
N GLY A 483 3.33 -4.92 21.85
CA GLY A 483 2.64 -3.64 22.11
C GLY A 483 3.24 -2.43 21.40
N LEU A 484 4.06 -2.64 20.36
CA LEU A 484 4.79 -1.57 19.65
C LEU A 484 3.88 -0.58 18.90
N GLU A 485 2.62 -0.93 18.65
CA GLU A 485 1.60 -0.10 17.99
C GLU A 485 1.48 1.29 18.64
N SER A 486 1.40 1.35 19.97
CA SER A 486 1.18 2.59 20.73
C SER A 486 2.44 3.45 20.88
N VAL A 487 3.59 3.01 20.36
CA VAL A 487 4.83 3.81 20.37
C VAL A 487 4.70 5.04 19.47
N LEU A 488 4.04 4.92 18.31
CA LEU A 488 3.79 6.09 17.43
C LEU A 488 2.74 7.04 18.02
N ASN A 489 1.72 6.49 18.69
CA ASN A 489 0.73 7.27 19.45
C ASN A 489 1.42 8.06 20.58
N SER A 490 2.32 7.41 21.33
CA SER A 490 3.13 8.04 22.36
C SER A 490 4.07 9.12 21.79
N LEU A 491 4.74 8.85 20.66
CA LEU A 491 5.59 9.83 20.00
C LEU A 491 4.79 11.05 19.52
N MET A 492 3.58 10.85 19.00
CA MET A 492 2.68 11.94 18.59
C MET A 492 2.27 12.79 19.79
N ASP A 493 1.83 12.19 20.90
CA ASP A 493 1.49 12.93 22.12
C ASP A 493 2.68 13.73 22.66
N PHE A 494 3.87 13.11 22.79
CA PHE A 494 5.09 13.83 23.18
C PHE A 494 5.46 14.95 22.20
N ALA A 495 5.31 14.75 20.89
CA ALA A 495 5.59 15.77 19.87
C ALA A 495 4.61 16.96 19.95
N LEU A 496 3.33 16.69 20.23
CA LEU A 496 2.30 17.71 20.44
C LEU A 496 2.53 18.49 21.74
N GLN A 497 2.87 17.81 22.84
CA GLN A 497 3.21 18.44 24.12
C GLN A 497 4.45 19.34 24.01
N LEU A 498 5.47 18.92 23.25
CA LEU A 498 6.67 19.71 22.95
C LEU A 498 6.49 20.72 21.80
N LYS A 499 5.30 20.72 21.17
CA LYS A 499 4.92 21.54 20.00
C LYS A 499 5.87 21.41 18.78
N ASP A 500 6.50 20.26 18.60
CA ASP A 500 7.56 20.03 17.62
C ASP A 500 7.02 19.84 16.20
N THR A 501 6.82 20.96 15.48
CA THR A 501 6.19 21.01 14.15
C THR A 501 6.83 20.05 13.14
N GLN A 502 8.14 19.85 13.23
CA GLN A 502 8.86 18.99 12.29
C GLN A 502 8.50 17.51 12.47
N ILE A 503 8.32 17.03 13.70
CA ILE A 503 7.92 15.64 13.95
C ILE A 503 6.42 15.45 13.75
N VAL A 504 5.59 16.40 14.22
CA VAL A 504 4.13 16.30 14.06
C VAL A 504 3.74 16.23 12.58
N LEU A 505 4.30 17.09 11.72
CA LEU A 505 4.00 17.04 10.28
C LEU A 505 4.58 15.79 9.60
N LYS A 506 5.81 15.36 9.96
CA LYS A 506 6.37 14.09 9.45
C LYS A 506 5.49 12.89 9.80
N LEU A 507 5.00 12.79 11.03
CA LEU A 507 4.13 11.69 11.45
C LEU A 507 2.75 11.71 10.77
N LEU A 508 2.18 12.88 10.51
CA LEU A 508 0.91 12.99 9.80
C LEU A 508 1.04 12.58 8.32
N GLU A 509 2.11 12.98 7.64
CA GLU A 509 2.41 12.47 6.29
C GLU A 509 2.77 10.97 6.31
N GLU A 510 3.50 10.48 7.32
CA GLU A 510 3.78 9.05 7.46
C GLU A 510 2.50 8.23 7.63
N ALA A 511 1.51 8.74 8.37
CA ALA A 511 0.21 8.12 8.54
C ALA A 511 -0.64 8.12 7.25
N ILE A 512 -0.59 9.20 6.47
CA ILE A 512 -1.26 9.32 5.17
C ILE A 512 -0.62 8.37 4.13
N VAL A 513 0.71 8.37 4.01
CA VAL A 513 1.45 7.62 2.97
C VAL A 513 1.57 6.13 3.31
N LYS A 514 1.82 5.78 4.57
CA LYS A 514 1.97 4.37 5.00
C LYS A 514 0.67 3.76 5.56
N GLY A 515 -0.44 4.48 5.45
CA GLY A 515 -1.80 3.97 5.72
C GLY A 515 -2.01 3.46 7.14
N PHE A 516 -1.89 4.32 8.15
CA PHE A 516 -2.20 3.93 9.54
C PHE A 516 -2.94 5.01 10.33
N THR A 517 -3.68 4.60 11.35
CA THR A 517 -4.47 5.46 12.24
C THR A 517 -3.78 5.69 13.58
N PHE A 518 -4.20 6.74 14.28
CA PHE A 518 -3.82 7.04 15.66
C PHE A 518 -4.95 6.62 16.62
N GLU A 519 -4.65 6.49 17.92
CA GLU A 519 -5.67 6.30 18.96
C GLU A 519 -6.68 7.48 18.97
N THR A 520 -7.97 7.18 19.09
CA THR A 520 -9.07 8.18 18.97
C THR A 520 -8.92 9.39 19.89
N GLY A 521 -8.37 9.18 21.09
CA GLY A 521 -8.11 10.25 22.05
C GLY A 521 -7.06 11.28 21.63
N ILE A 522 -6.27 11.01 20.58
CA ILE A 522 -5.16 11.89 20.14
C ILE A 522 -5.63 12.91 19.09
N TYR A 523 -6.59 12.56 18.24
CA TYR A 523 -7.09 13.46 17.19
C TYR A 523 -7.59 14.84 17.67
N PRO A 524 -8.26 14.99 18.84
CA PRO A 524 -8.61 16.31 19.38
C PRO A 524 -7.40 17.24 19.57
N PHE A 525 -6.24 16.68 19.96
CA PHE A 525 -4.99 17.43 20.14
C PHE A 525 -4.29 17.72 18.81
N ILE A 526 -4.31 16.77 17.87
CA ILE A 526 -3.82 16.98 16.49
C ILE A 526 -4.58 18.13 15.82
N PHE A 527 -5.91 18.14 15.89
CA PHE A 527 -6.73 19.19 15.28
C PHE A 527 -6.59 20.54 15.98
N ALA A 528 -6.43 20.57 17.31
CA ALA A 528 -6.07 21.78 18.04
C ALA A 528 -4.71 22.35 17.59
N TYR A 529 -3.71 21.49 17.36
CA TYR A 529 -2.39 21.88 16.88
C TYR A 529 -2.41 22.41 15.43
N LEU A 530 -3.08 21.72 14.51
CA LEU A 530 -3.22 22.17 13.11
C LEU A 530 -3.94 23.52 12.99
N LYS A 531 -4.86 23.80 13.94
CA LYS A 531 -5.54 25.10 14.10
C LYS A 531 -4.61 26.19 14.63
N GLU A 532 -3.73 25.90 15.60
CA GLU A 532 -2.69 26.85 16.04
C GLU A 532 -1.72 27.21 14.91
N VAL A 533 -1.29 26.20 14.14
CA VAL A 533 -0.31 26.35 13.04
C VAL A 533 -0.92 27.01 11.79
N LYS A 534 -2.26 27.11 11.69
CA LYS A 534 -3.00 27.60 10.51
C LYS A 534 -2.69 26.80 9.22
N CYS A 535 -2.84 25.48 9.32
CA CYS A 535 -2.69 24.58 8.19
C CYS A 535 -3.66 24.93 7.02
N PRO A 536 -3.25 24.81 5.74
CA PRO A 536 -4.14 25.00 4.59
C PRO A 536 -5.34 24.05 4.59
N GLU A 537 -6.51 24.51 4.12
CA GLU A 537 -7.74 23.69 4.10
C GLU A 537 -7.57 22.42 3.23
N ASP A 538 -6.85 22.49 2.10
CA ASP A 538 -6.62 21.34 1.20
C ASP A 538 -5.85 20.18 1.87
N TYR A 539 -4.81 20.50 2.65
CA TYR A 539 -4.05 19.51 3.41
C TYR A 539 -4.91 18.89 4.52
N LEU A 540 -5.67 19.73 5.22
CA LEU A 540 -6.58 19.28 6.28
C LEU A 540 -7.66 18.35 5.73
N LEU A 541 -8.19 18.63 4.54
CA LEU A 541 -9.13 17.76 3.83
C LEU A 541 -8.49 16.43 3.42
N ARG A 542 -7.28 16.42 2.83
CA ARG A 542 -6.52 15.19 2.51
C ARG A 542 -6.28 14.32 3.75
N LEU A 543 -5.93 14.92 4.89
CA LEU A 543 -5.75 14.22 6.17
C LEU A 543 -7.09 13.64 6.69
N ILE A 544 -8.16 14.43 6.67
CA ILE A 544 -9.49 14.01 7.15
C ILE A 544 -10.02 12.84 6.33
N GLN A 545 -9.92 12.90 4.99
CA GLN A 545 -10.38 11.82 4.11
C GLN A 545 -9.61 10.51 4.38
N ASN A 546 -8.28 10.53 4.27
CA ASN A 546 -7.46 9.32 4.40
C ASN A 546 -7.62 8.67 5.79
N GLN A 547 -7.53 9.45 6.88
CA GLN A 547 -7.66 8.91 8.24
C GLN A 547 -9.08 8.40 8.53
N GLY A 548 -10.12 9.08 8.02
CA GLY A 548 -11.50 8.62 8.15
C GLY A 548 -11.77 7.32 7.38
N GLU A 549 -11.26 7.19 6.15
CA GLU A 549 -11.40 5.96 5.35
C GLU A 549 -10.67 4.77 5.99
N LEU A 550 -9.53 4.99 6.64
CA LEU A 550 -8.83 3.95 7.40
C LEU A 550 -9.58 3.56 8.68
N LEU A 551 -10.18 4.53 9.39
CA LEU A 551 -11.01 4.25 10.57
C LEU A 551 -12.29 3.47 10.20
N LEU A 552 -12.94 3.78 9.08
CA LEU A 552 -14.09 3.02 8.55
C LEU A 552 -13.74 1.55 8.24
N LYS A 553 -12.47 1.27 7.88
CA LYS A 553 -11.96 -0.07 7.55
C LYS A 553 -11.32 -0.80 8.74
N SER A 554 -11.32 -0.18 9.93
CA SER A 554 -10.74 -0.75 11.16
C SER A 554 -11.68 -1.74 11.85
N GLU A 555 -11.18 -2.43 12.88
CA GLU A 555 -11.99 -3.29 13.77
C GLU A 555 -13.14 -2.55 14.47
N LYS A 556 -13.12 -1.21 14.50
CA LYS A 556 -14.07 -0.36 15.22
C LYS A 556 -14.52 0.84 14.36
N PRO A 557 -15.38 0.63 13.36
CA PRO A 557 -15.87 1.72 12.51
C PRO A 557 -16.62 2.83 13.29
N GLU A 558 -17.06 2.56 14.52
CA GLU A 558 -17.65 3.53 15.45
C GLU A 558 -16.69 4.69 15.81
N ASP A 559 -15.38 4.45 15.81
CA ASP A 559 -14.36 5.44 16.17
C ASP A 559 -14.34 6.65 15.20
N VAL A 560 -14.88 6.49 13.99
CA VAL A 560 -15.11 7.57 13.00
C VAL A 560 -16.03 8.67 13.56
N PHE A 561 -17.03 8.33 14.39
CA PHE A 561 -17.90 9.34 15.00
C PHE A 561 -17.18 10.15 16.07
N MET A 562 -16.24 9.55 16.80
CA MET A 562 -15.35 10.29 17.73
C MET A 562 -14.38 11.22 16.96
N PHE A 563 -13.88 10.77 15.81
CA PHE A 563 -13.08 11.60 14.90
C PHE A 563 -13.87 12.82 14.38
N PHE A 564 -15.14 12.66 13.99
CA PHE A 564 -15.99 13.80 13.62
C PHE A 564 -16.30 14.75 14.78
N ASN A 565 -16.39 14.28 16.04
CA ASN A 565 -16.46 15.15 17.22
C ASN A 565 -15.18 16.00 17.34
N ALA A 566 -14.01 15.39 17.23
CA ALA A 566 -12.71 16.06 17.32
C ALA A 566 -12.51 17.15 16.25
N ILE A 567 -13.07 16.96 15.05
CA ILE A 567 -13.11 17.98 14.00
C ILE A 567 -14.09 19.10 14.37
N ALA A 568 -15.30 18.75 14.80
CA ALA A 568 -16.39 19.69 15.05
C ALA A 568 -16.10 20.66 16.21
N ASP A 569 -15.44 20.21 17.26
CA ASP A 569 -15.03 21.01 18.43
C ASP A 569 -13.89 21.98 18.09
N ASN A 570 -12.99 21.57 17.19
CA ASN A 570 -11.84 22.38 16.80
C ASN A 570 -12.17 23.38 15.69
N PHE A 571 -12.85 22.97 14.62
CA PHE A 571 -13.06 23.78 13.43
C PHE A 571 -14.50 24.29 13.31
N ALA A 572 -14.67 25.60 13.46
CA ALA A 572 -15.94 26.31 13.26
C ALA A 572 -16.13 26.83 11.81
N SER A 573 -15.20 26.56 10.89
CA SER A 573 -15.28 27.04 9.50
C SER A 573 -16.42 26.35 8.75
N GLN A 574 -17.30 27.13 8.13
CA GLN A 574 -18.42 26.58 7.36
C GLN A 574 -17.96 25.97 6.03
N SER A 575 -16.90 26.52 5.39
CA SER A 575 -16.32 26.00 4.14
C SER A 575 -15.79 24.59 4.32
N LEU A 576 -14.98 24.38 5.37
CA LEU A 576 -14.42 23.08 5.73
C LEU A 576 -15.53 22.05 6.00
N LYS A 577 -16.57 22.43 6.77
CA LYS A 577 -17.69 21.52 7.07
C LYS A 577 -18.50 21.17 5.81
N SER A 578 -18.73 22.09 4.87
CA SER A 578 -19.36 21.74 3.58
C SER A 578 -18.48 20.82 2.73
N ALA A 579 -17.17 21.09 2.63
CA ALA A 579 -16.24 20.26 1.88
C ALA A 579 -16.18 18.82 2.44
N ILE A 580 -16.25 18.64 3.77
CA ILE A 580 -16.34 17.31 4.40
C ILE A 580 -17.65 16.60 4.00
N THR A 581 -18.80 17.29 3.93
CA THR A 581 -20.05 16.67 3.47
C THR A 581 -20.06 16.29 1.98
N GLU A 582 -19.12 16.83 1.19
CA GLU A 582 -18.97 16.50 -0.22
C GLU A 582 -18.04 15.29 -0.44
N MET A 583 -17.33 14.82 0.59
CA MET A 583 -16.47 13.64 0.55
C MET A 583 -17.24 12.32 0.56
N ASP A 584 -16.66 11.29 -0.07
CA ASP A 584 -17.23 9.95 -0.09
C ASP A 584 -17.12 9.25 1.26
N LEU A 585 -16.08 9.55 2.06
CA LEU A 585 -15.98 9.24 3.50
C LEU A 585 -17.28 9.56 4.26
N PHE A 586 -17.84 10.75 4.05
CA PHE A 586 -19.07 11.16 4.75
C PHE A 586 -20.29 10.39 4.23
N THR A 587 -20.32 10.11 2.92
CA THR A 587 -21.37 9.29 2.28
C THR A 587 -21.37 7.85 2.79
N GLU A 588 -20.19 7.27 2.99
CA GLU A 588 -20.01 5.91 3.54
C GLU A 588 -20.29 5.86 5.05
N SER A 589 -19.91 6.91 5.79
CA SER A 589 -20.29 7.10 7.20
C SER A 589 -21.82 7.14 7.39
N CYS A 590 -22.56 7.75 6.46
CA CYS A 590 -24.04 7.73 6.47
C CYS A 590 -24.62 6.33 6.21
N ARG A 591 -23.95 5.48 5.42
CA ARG A 591 -24.40 4.10 5.14
C ARG A 591 -24.20 3.17 6.34
N ASN A 592 -23.08 3.37 7.04
CA ASN A 592 -22.65 2.61 8.22
C ASN A 592 -23.22 3.16 9.54
N PHE A 593 -24.19 4.08 9.47
CA PHE A 593 -24.83 4.67 10.64
C PHE A 593 -25.80 3.67 11.31
N HIS A 594 -25.34 3.04 12.40
CA HIS A 594 -26.13 2.12 13.22
C HIS A 594 -26.36 2.68 14.63
N LEU A 595 -27.59 2.56 15.14
CA LEU A 595 -28.03 3.17 16.41
C LEU A 595 -28.00 2.25 17.63
N VAL A 596 -27.59 0.99 17.46
CA VAL A 596 -27.60 -0.05 18.50
C VAL A 596 -26.78 0.37 19.73
N ASP A 597 -25.63 1.01 19.50
CA ASP A 597 -24.69 1.47 20.54
C ASP A 597 -24.78 2.98 20.87
N SER A 598 -25.96 3.57 20.65
CA SER A 598 -26.27 4.98 20.95
C SER A 598 -26.14 5.39 22.42
N ASN A 599 -25.96 4.44 23.35
CA ASN A 599 -25.62 4.70 24.76
C ASN A 599 -24.10 4.85 25.01
N LYS A 600 -23.25 4.49 24.04
CA LYS A 600 -21.77 4.58 24.13
C LYS A 600 -21.20 5.68 23.21
N ILE A 601 -21.76 5.83 22.02
CA ILE A 601 -21.23 6.69 20.95
C ILE A 601 -21.86 8.09 21.03
N ASN A 602 -21.04 9.14 20.98
CA ASN A 602 -21.52 10.51 20.81
C ASN A 602 -21.50 10.88 19.31
N PHE A 603 -22.66 11.21 18.74
CA PHE A 603 -22.82 11.57 17.33
C PHE A 603 -22.82 13.10 17.06
N GLN A 604 -22.71 13.95 18.10
CA GLN A 604 -22.95 15.39 18.01
C GLN A 604 -22.09 16.11 16.94
N GLY A 605 -20.84 15.69 16.73
CA GLY A 605 -19.94 16.26 15.74
C GLY A 605 -20.36 15.97 14.30
N PHE A 606 -20.67 14.70 14.01
CA PHE A 606 -21.24 14.26 12.73
C PHE A 606 -22.55 15.01 12.42
N LEU A 607 -23.44 15.14 13.41
CA LEU A 607 -24.66 15.94 13.28
C LEU A 607 -24.36 17.42 13.01
N SER A 608 -23.37 18.03 13.68
CA SER A 608 -22.99 19.44 13.44
C SER A 608 -22.42 19.70 12.04
N ILE A 609 -21.82 18.68 11.42
CA ILE A 609 -21.32 18.72 10.04
C ILE A 609 -22.51 18.60 9.08
N PHE A 610 -23.46 17.69 9.37
CA PHE A 610 -24.69 17.54 8.60
C PHE A 610 -25.61 18.78 8.65
N GLU A 611 -25.89 19.33 9.83
CA GLU A 611 -26.72 20.54 10.02
C GLU A 611 -26.10 21.78 9.32
N ASN A 612 -24.77 21.82 9.16
CA ASN A 612 -24.12 22.91 8.41
C ASN A 612 -24.41 22.85 6.89
N SER A 613 -24.58 21.65 6.32
CA SER A 613 -24.91 21.48 4.90
C SER A 613 -26.27 22.10 4.52
N TRP A 614 -27.18 22.26 5.49
CA TRP A 614 -28.48 22.88 5.29
C TRP A 614 -28.37 24.37 4.97
N ASN A 615 -27.37 25.05 5.56
CA ASN A 615 -27.22 26.51 5.58
C ASN A 615 -26.31 27.07 4.47
N CYS A 616 -25.50 26.23 3.82
CA CYS A 616 -24.58 26.67 2.77
C CYS A 616 -25.31 26.96 1.43
N PRO A 617 -24.84 27.92 0.62
CA PRO A 617 -25.36 28.17 -0.73
C PRO A 617 -25.05 26.97 -1.64
N LYS A 618 -26.04 26.55 -2.44
CA LYS A 618 -26.00 25.27 -3.18
C LYS A 618 -25.73 25.50 -4.67
N THR A 619 -24.69 24.85 -5.19
CA THR A 619 -24.47 24.71 -6.63
C THR A 619 -25.40 23.63 -7.21
N HIS A 620 -25.56 23.60 -8.53
CA HIS A 620 -26.41 22.63 -9.23
C HIS A 620 -25.99 21.18 -8.96
N SER A 621 -24.68 20.88 -9.00
CA SER A 621 -24.12 19.55 -8.72
C SER A 621 -24.33 19.11 -7.27
N ASN A 622 -24.04 20.00 -6.31
CA ASN A 622 -24.06 19.64 -4.89
C ASN A 622 -25.50 19.39 -4.40
N TYR A 623 -26.51 19.94 -5.08
CA TYR A 623 -27.92 19.70 -4.76
C TYR A 623 -28.31 18.21 -4.85
N ALA A 624 -27.84 17.49 -5.88
CA ALA A 624 -28.15 16.07 -6.05
C ALA A 624 -27.48 15.19 -4.98
N LYS A 625 -26.18 15.42 -4.68
CA LYS A 625 -25.47 14.67 -3.62
C LYS A 625 -26.04 14.93 -2.23
N LEU A 626 -26.50 16.16 -1.96
CA LEU A 626 -27.22 16.48 -0.70
C LEU A 626 -28.55 15.73 -0.58
N ILE A 627 -29.35 15.65 -1.66
CA ILE A 627 -30.59 14.86 -1.69
C ILE A 627 -30.31 13.38 -1.43
N GLN A 628 -29.27 12.82 -2.06
CA GLN A 628 -28.83 11.42 -1.84
C GLN A 628 -28.41 11.16 -0.38
N LEU A 629 -27.61 12.05 0.23
CA LEU A 629 -27.19 11.93 1.63
C LEU A 629 -28.38 11.95 2.61
N HIS A 630 -29.35 12.83 2.37
CA HIS A 630 -30.57 12.87 3.17
C HIS A 630 -31.41 11.60 2.99
N ALA A 631 -31.54 11.08 1.77
CA ALA A 631 -32.25 9.84 1.49
C ALA A 631 -31.65 8.64 2.25
N ILE A 632 -30.32 8.49 2.25
CA ILE A 632 -29.62 7.40 2.97
C ILE A 632 -29.90 7.47 4.48
N LEU A 633 -29.79 8.66 5.08
CA LEU A 633 -30.05 8.86 6.51
C LEU A 633 -31.53 8.67 6.88
N VAL A 634 -32.45 9.10 6.01
CA VAL A 634 -33.90 8.85 6.15
C VAL A 634 -34.18 7.35 6.22
N THR A 635 -33.67 6.58 5.26
CA THR A 635 -33.89 5.13 5.21
C THR A 635 -33.33 4.44 6.46
N ARG A 636 -32.17 4.87 6.97
CA ARG A 636 -31.61 4.35 8.24
C ARG A 636 -32.41 4.75 9.49
N LEU A 637 -32.94 5.96 9.58
CA LEU A 637 -33.75 6.46 10.71
C LEU A 637 -35.21 5.93 10.72
N LEU A 638 -35.59 5.22 9.65
CA LEU A 638 -36.89 4.55 9.48
C LEU A 638 -36.75 3.02 9.38
N ASP A 639 -35.54 2.48 9.52
CA ASP A 639 -35.23 1.05 9.44
C ASP A 639 -35.91 0.28 10.59
N PHE A 640 -36.50 -0.88 10.29
CA PHE A 640 -37.38 -1.60 11.22
C PHE A 640 -36.67 -2.03 12.51
N GLU A 641 -35.37 -2.33 12.45
CA GLU A 641 -34.57 -2.73 13.61
C GLU A 641 -34.17 -1.53 14.49
N THR A 642 -34.09 -0.32 13.94
CA THR A 642 -33.64 0.87 14.69
C THR A 642 -34.79 1.74 15.21
N PHE A 643 -35.97 1.63 14.60
CA PHE A 643 -37.17 2.40 14.95
C PHE A 643 -37.46 2.51 16.46
N PRO A 644 -37.52 1.40 17.25
CA PRO A 644 -37.83 1.49 18.68
C PRO A 644 -36.74 2.20 19.50
N LEU A 645 -35.47 2.14 19.09
CA LEU A 645 -34.37 2.82 19.77
C LEU A 645 -34.44 4.34 19.57
N VAL A 646 -34.91 4.80 18.40
CA VAL A 646 -35.09 6.24 18.10
C VAL A 646 -36.18 6.86 18.97
N GLU A 647 -37.29 6.16 19.22
CA GLU A 647 -38.39 6.68 20.05
C GLU A 647 -38.02 6.80 21.53
N HIS A 648 -37.06 6.00 22.01
CA HIS A 648 -36.60 6.02 23.41
C HIS A 648 -35.60 7.15 23.72
N ASN A 649 -35.09 7.87 22.71
CA ASN A 649 -34.15 8.98 22.88
C ASN A 649 -34.68 10.27 22.26
N GLU A 650 -35.10 11.21 23.10
CA GLU A 650 -35.76 12.46 22.69
C GLU A 650 -34.93 13.26 21.67
N HIS A 651 -33.60 13.27 21.79
CA HIS A 651 -32.73 13.98 20.85
C HIS A 651 -32.70 13.33 19.46
N LEU A 652 -32.74 12.00 19.37
CA LEU A 652 -32.81 11.29 18.09
C LEU A 652 -34.19 11.42 17.44
N SER A 653 -35.26 11.42 18.23
CA SER A 653 -36.62 11.68 17.75
C SER A 653 -36.77 13.11 17.19
N GLN A 654 -36.25 14.12 17.89
CA GLN A 654 -36.22 15.50 17.39
C GLN A 654 -35.36 15.65 16.12
N LEU A 655 -34.23 14.94 16.02
CA LEU A 655 -33.39 14.90 14.82
C LEU A 655 -34.15 14.32 13.61
N LYS A 656 -34.78 13.15 13.78
CA LYS A 656 -35.56 12.45 12.74
C LYS A 656 -36.59 13.37 12.09
N LEU A 657 -37.35 14.13 12.89
CA LEU A 657 -38.32 15.09 12.39
C LEU A 657 -37.68 16.21 11.54
N ARG A 658 -36.56 16.79 11.97
CA ARG A 658 -35.83 17.82 11.21
C ARG A 658 -35.33 17.29 9.86
N VAL A 659 -34.73 16.10 9.85
CA VAL A 659 -34.16 15.49 8.63
C VAL A 659 -35.26 15.23 7.60
N ILE A 660 -36.41 14.70 8.02
CA ILE A 660 -37.59 14.46 7.16
C ILE A 660 -38.12 15.77 6.56
N GLU A 661 -38.34 16.79 7.39
CA GLU A 661 -38.85 18.10 6.95
C GLU A 661 -37.92 18.76 5.91
N LYS A 662 -36.59 18.72 6.15
CA LYS A 662 -35.62 19.30 5.21
C LYS A 662 -35.45 18.47 3.94
N PHE A 663 -35.55 17.15 3.99
CA PHE A 663 -35.53 16.29 2.79
C PHE A 663 -36.72 16.58 1.86
N GLN A 664 -37.94 16.66 2.40
CA GLN A 664 -39.13 17.07 1.64
C GLN A 664 -38.95 18.47 1.02
N THR A 665 -38.38 19.40 1.80
CA THR A 665 -38.11 20.78 1.35
C THR A 665 -37.07 20.83 0.22
N LEU A 666 -36.01 20.02 0.28
CA LEU A 666 -34.98 19.94 -0.77
C LEU A 666 -35.56 19.40 -2.08
N CYS A 667 -36.26 18.26 -2.03
CA CYS A 667 -36.81 17.62 -3.23
C CYS A 667 -37.86 18.52 -3.91
N THR A 668 -38.72 19.18 -3.13
CA THR A 668 -39.71 20.14 -3.65
C THR A 668 -39.05 21.32 -4.36
N ASN A 669 -37.94 21.84 -3.82
CA ASN A 669 -37.19 22.91 -4.45
C ASN A 669 -36.43 22.47 -5.71
N TYR A 670 -35.93 21.23 -5.77
CA TYR A 670 -35.31 20.68 -6.98
C TYR A 670 -36.31 20.62 -8.14
N MET A 671 -37.52 20.11 -7.88
CA MET A 671 -38.64 20.12 -8.85
C MET A 671 -39.01 21.55 -9.28
N ASN A 672 -39.15 22.48 -8.33
CA ASN A 672 -39.49 23.89 -8.63
C ASN A 672 -38.41 24.64 -9.46
N LEU A 673 -37.18 24.13 -9.49
CA LEU A 673 -36.06 24.69 -10.27
C LEU A 673 -35.90 24.04 -11.65
N ASN A 674 -36.77 23.08 -12.02
CA ASN A 674 -36.75 22.36 -13.31
C ASN A 674 -35.39 21.69 -13.63
N PHE A 675 -34.69 21.16 -12.63
CA PHE A 675 -33.45 20.41 -12.82
C PHE A 675 -33.73 18.97 -13.31
N ASP A 676 -32.91 18.44 -14.22
CA ASP A 676 -33.16 17.13 -14.85
C ASP A 676 -33.22 15.99 -13.81
N PRO A 677 -34.37 15.28 -13.66
CA PRO A 677 -34.49 14.15 -12.73
C PRO A 677 -33.52 13.00 -13.00
N ASN A 678 -32.94 12.89 -14.21
CA ASN A 678 -31.96 11.85 -14.57
C ASN A 678 -30.67 11.88 -13.73
N HIS A 679 -30.38 12.97 -13.00
CA HIS A 679 -29.15 13.15 -12.23
C HIS A 679 -29.23 12.74 -10.74
N ILE A 680 -30.31 12.05 -10.32
CA ILE A 680 -30.55 11.67 -8.91
C ILE A 680 -30.55 10.14 -8.73
N SER A 681 -30.10 9.68 -7.55
CA SER A 681 -30.03 8.26 -7.19
C SER A 681 -31.38 7.65 -6.83
N GLU A 682 -31.62 6.40 -7.25
CA GLU A 682 -32.85 5.62 -7.02
C GLU A 682 -33.29 5.57 -5.55
N THR A 683 -32.33 5.53 -4.61
CA THR A 683 -32.57 5.58 -3.15
C THR A 683 -33.37 6.80 -2.70
N THR A 684 -33.38 7.88 -3.48
CA THR A 684 -34.22 9.07 -3.23
C THR A 684 -35.70 8.76 -3.42
N CYS A 685 -36.05 7.98 -4.44
CA CYS A 685 -37.43 7.55 -4.67
C CYS A 685 -37.92 6.58 -3.58
N GLU A 686 -37.02 5.75 -3.03
CA GLU A 686 -37.32 4.89 -1.88
C GLU A 686 -37.55 5.71 -0.61
N ALA A 687 -36.65 6.63 -0.28
CA ALA A 687 -36.79 7.52 0.87
C ALA A 687 -38.05 8.42 0.79
N LEU A 688 -38.45 8.86 -0.40
CA LEU A 688 -39.71 9.60 -0.61
C LEU A 688 -40.96 8.74 -0.40
N ARG A 689 -40.90 7.43 -0.69
CA ARG A 689 -41.98 6.47 -0.38
C ARG A 689 -42.06 6.17 1.11
N LEU A 690 -40.92 6.03 1.80
CA LEU A 690 -40.84 5.82 3.26
C LEU A 690 -41.35 7.03 4.08
N ILE A 691 -41.56 8.18 3.45
CA ILE A 691 -41.97 9.45 4.07
C ILE A 691 -43.44 9.83 3.72
N ASP A 692 -44.14 9.05 2.90
CA ASP A 692 -45.46 9.39 2.33
C ASP A 692 -45.47 10.77 1.62
N ALA A 693 -44.46 11.02 0.77
CA ALA A 693 -44.35 12.27 0.03
C ALA A 693 -45.41 12.44 -1.09
N PRO A 694 -45.74 13.68 -1.52
CA PRO A 694 -46.81 13.91 -2.50
C PRO A 694 -46.57 13.27 -3.88
N GLU A 695 -47.60 12.65 -4.46
CA GLU A 695 -47.53 11.90 -5.74
C GLU A 695 -46.89 12.69 -6.90
N ASN A 696 -47.18 14.00 -7.01
CA ASN A 696 -46.60 14.86 -8.05
C ASN A 696 -45.05 14.88 -8.01
N LEU A 697 -44.48 14.84 -6.80
CA LEU A 697 -43.04 14.83 -6.58
C LEU A 697 -42.44 13.48 -6.97
N ILE A 698 -43.12 12.38 -6.61
CA ILE A 698 -42.73 11.01 -6.97
C ILE A 698 -42.76 10.82 -8.49
N ASN A 699 -43.77 11.36 -9.17
CA ASN A 699 -43.92 11.29 -10.62
C ASN A 699 -42.88 12.15 -11.36
N TYR A 700 -42.46 13.30 -10.82
CA TYR A 700 -41.44 14.15 -11.43
C TYR A 700 -40.10 13.40 -11.63
N PHE A 701 -39.66 12.66 -10.61
CA PHE A 701 -38.43 11.87 -10.65
C PHE A 701 -38.56 10.53 -11.42
N SER A 702 -39.38 10.49 -12.48
CA SER A 702 -39.61 9.26 -13.25
C SER A 702 -39.63 9.37 -14.78
N HIS A 703 -39.91 10.54 -15.39
CA HIS A 703 -40.07 10.64 -16.87
C HIS A 703 -39.74 12.04 -17.45
N PRO A 704 -38.69 12.20 -18.31
CA PRO A 704 -38.42 13.40 -19.13
C PRO A 704 -38.67 13.20 -20.65
N GLY A 705 -38.75 14.28 -21.45
CA GLY A 705 -39.04 14.22 -22.91
C GLY A 705 -38.82 15.52 -23.72
N ASP A 706 -38.81 15.43 -25.07
CA ASP A 706 -38.15 16.39 -26.00
C ASP A 706 -38.90 16.59 -27.36
N TRP A 707 -38.50 17.55 -28.22
CA TRP A 707 -39.11 17.80 -29.56
C TRP A 707 -38.12 18.16 -30.71
N ASP A 708 -38.51 17.84 -31.95
CA ASP A 708 -37.61 17.53 -33.10
C ASP A 708 -37.20 18.70 -34.04
N LYS A 709 -36.05 18.54 -34.73
CA LYS A 709 -35.40 19.48 -35.67
C LYS A 709 -34.93 18.84 -37.01
N SER A 710 -35.48 17.70 -37.41
CA SER A 710 -34.83 16.73 -38.34
C SER A 710 -34.86 17.00 -39.87
N TYR A 711 -35.55 18.01 -40.40
CA TYR A 711 -35.87 18.08 -41.85
C TYR A 711 -34.79 18.74 -42.75
N PRO A 712 -34.48 18.21 -43.96
CA PRO A 712 -33.45 18.75 -44.86
C PRO A 712 -33.92 19.81 -45.88
N LEU A 713 -33.04 20.77 -46.19
CA LEU A 713 -33.21 21.89 -47.15
C LEU A 713 -32.32 21.76 -48.39
N SER A 714 -32.63 22.44 -49.50
CA SER A 714 -31.82 22.41 -50.74
C SER A 714 -31.33 23.79 -51.20
N LEU A 715 -30.00 23.90 -51.42
CA LEU A 715 -29.28 25.12 -51.83
C LEU A 715 -28.36 24.93 -53.06
N GLY A 716 -28.16 23.70 -53.53
CA GLY A 716 -27.18 23.37 -54.60
C GLY A 716 -27.36 24.18 -55.89
N SER A 717 -28.60 24.50 -56.28
CA SER A 717 -28.91 25.38 -57.43
C SER A 717 -28.33 26.79 -57.26
N MET A 718 -28.41 27.37 -56.06
CA MET A 718 -27.93 28.71 -55.74
C MET A 718 -26.41 28.78 -55.62
N ILE A 719 -25.77 27.70 -55.16
CA ILE A 719 -24.30 27.55 -55.12
C ILE A 719 -23.73 27.47 -56.54
N ARG A 720 -24.38 26.74 -57.46
CA ARG A 720 -24.00 26.67 -58.89
C ARG A 720 -24.08 28.03 -59.61
N VAL A 721 -25.05 28.87 -59.25
CA VAL A 721 -25.26 30.20 -59.87
C VAL A 721 -24.42 31.29 -59.20
N SER A 722 -24.20 31.20 -57.89
CA SER A 722 -23.50 32.23 -57.10
C SER A 722 -22.81 31.63 -55.87
N PRO A 723 -21.60 31.05 -56.01
CA PRO A 723 -20.96 30.29 -54.93
C PRO A 723 -20.69 31.15 -53.69
N SER A 724 -20.26 32.41 -53.87
CA SER A 724 -20.01 33.36 -52.77
C SER A 724 -21.26 33.80 -51.99
N THR A 725 -22.45 33.59 -52.54
CA THR A 725 -23.74 33.88 -51.89
C THR A 725 -24.29 32.62 -51.23
N GLY A 726 -24.34 31.49 -51.97
CA GLY A 726 -24.84 30.22 -51.45
C GLY A 726 -24.02 29.69 -50.26
N ILE A 727 -22.70 29.89 -50.26
CA ILE A 727 -21.83 29.52 -49.12
C ILE A 727 -22.15 30.36 -47.86
N LYS A 728 -22.66 31.60 -48.00
CA LYS A 728 -23.05 32.42 -46.84
C LYS A 728 -24.38 31.98 -46.24
N GLU A 729 -25.38 31.66 -47.06
CA GLU A 729 -26.65 31.12 -46.56
C GLU A 729 -26.49 29.72 -45.97
N TYR A 730 -25.68 28.86 -46.58
CA TYR A 730 -25.33 27.54 -46.03
C TYR A 730 -24.79 27.64 -44.61
N LYS A 731 -23.81 28.53 -44.36
CA LYS A 731 -23.26 28.72 -43.00
C LYS A 731 -24.31 29.23 -42.01
N LYS A 732 -25.08 30.26 -42.39
CA LYS A 732 -26.14 30.79 -41.51
C LYS A 732 -27.17 29.72 -41.11
N LEU A 733 -27.67 28.96 -42.08
CA LEU A 733 -28.68 27.93 -41.84
C LEU A 733 -28.11 26.70 -41.11
N LEU A 734 -26.80 26.46 -41.18
CA LEU A 734 -26.09 25.47 -40.35
C LEU A 734 -26.04 25.95 -38.88
N ASP A 735 -25.71 27.22 -38.64
CA ASP A 735 -25.66 27.82 -37.30
C ASP A 735 -27.05 27.83 -36.64
N ASP A 736 -28.12 28.05 -37.42
CA ASP A 736 -29.53 27.94 -37.00
C ASP A 736 -29.97 26.46 -36.74
N GLY A 737 -29.16 25.47 -37.11
CA GLY A 737 -29.36 24.05 -36.76
C GLY A 737 -30.10 23.18 -37.80
N TYR A 738 -30.18 23.59 -39.07
CA TYR A 738 -30.90 22.86 -40.12
C TYR A 738 -30.04 21.79 -40.84
N CYS A 739 -30.70 20.80 -41.45
CA CYS A 739 -30.09 19.81 -42.33
C CYS A 739 -30.18 20.22 -43.82
N PHE A 740 -29.37 19.63 -44.71
CA PHE A 740 -29.40 19.92 -46.15
C PHE A 740 -29.41 18.66 -47.05
N ASP A 741 -29.55 18.86 -48.36
CA ASP A 741 -29.62 17.84 -49.41
C ASP A 741 -28.29 17.54 -50.13
N TYR A 742 -28.29 16.47 -50.91
CA TYR A 742 -27.08 15.93 -51.54
C TYR A 742 -26.46 16.88 -52.57
N ASP A 743 -27.28 17.58 -53.38
CA ASP A 743 -26.72 18.49 -54.40
C ASP A 743 -26.06 19.72 -53.78
N THR A 744 -26.56 20.19 -52.62
CA THR A 744 -25.88 21.21 -51.81
C THR A 744 -24.48 20.76 -51.43
N TYR A 745 -24.33 19.60 -50.80
CA TYR A 745 -23.01 19.15 -50.35
C TYR A 745 -22.07 18.77 -51.51
N LYS A 746 -22.59 18.14 -52.57
CA LYS A 746 -21.84 17.84 -53.81
C LYS A 746 -21.27 19.11 -54.45
N THR A 747 -22.08 20.17 -54.55
CA THR A 747 -21.66 21.44 -55.16
C THR A 747 -20.68 22.22 -54.28
N LEU A 748 -20.73 22.06 -52.94
CA LEU A 748 -19.72 22.60 -52.03
C LEU A 748 -18.33 21.97 -52.25
N LEU A 749 -18.22 20.63 -52.34
CA LEU A 749 -16.94 19.97 -52.62
C LEU A 749 -16.31 20.42 -53.94
N SER A 750 -17.11 20.54 -55.01
CA SER A 750 -16.61 21.01 -56.32
C SER A 750 -16.10 22.46 -56.32
N ASN A 751 -16.37 23.22 -55.26
CA ASN A 751 -15.87 24.59 -55.06
C ASN A 751 -14.77 24.66 -53.98
N ASN A 752 -14.06 23.56 -53.71
CA ASN A 752 -12.97 23.44 -52.73
C ASN A 752 -13.37 23.69 -51.26
N MET A 753 -14.66 23.58 -50.89
CA MET A 753 -15.12 23.65 -49.50
C MET A 753 -15.30 22.24 -48.92
N SER A 754 -14.28 21.74 -48.21
CA SER A 754 -14.23 20.38 -47.68
C SER A 754 -14.14 20.32 -46.14
N ASP A 755 -15.25 20.63 -45.47
CA ASP A 755 -15.38 20.45 -44.01
C ASP A 755 -15.76 18.99 -43.64
N LEU A 756 -15.41 18.56 -42.42
CA LEU A 756 -15.76 17.23 -41.88
C LEU A 756 -17.27 16.97 -41.88
N HIS A 757 -18.08 18.01 -41.62
CA HIS A 757 -19.55 17.93 -41.68
C HIS A 757 -20.05 17.67 -43.11
N ILE A 758 -19.52 18.39 -44.10
CA ILE A 758 -19.92 18.25 -45.51
C ILE A 758 -19.67 16.80 -45.96
N CYS A 759 -18.50 16.26 -45.65
CA CYS A 759 -18.14 14.89 -46.01
C CYS A 759 -19.02 13.84 -45.31
N ARG A 760 -19.38 14.05 -44.03
CA ARG A 760 -20.33 13.18 -43.28
C ARG A 760 -21.70 13.06 -43.96
N GLN A 761 -22.21 14.16 -44.52
CA GLN A 761 -23.57 14.19 -45.08
C GLN A 761 -23.60 13.65 -46.53
N ILE A 762 -22.52 13.87 -47.31
CA ILE A 762 -22.34 13.24 -48.63
C ILE A 762 -22.33 11.72 -48.52
N LEU A 763 -21.61 11.16 -47.55
CA LEU A 763 -21.58 9.71 -47.30
C LEU A 763 -22.98 9.17 -46.97
N LYS A 764 -23.73 9.85 -46.09
CA LYS A 764 -25.12 9.49 -45.77
C LYS A 764 -26.03 9.47 -47.00
N GLN A 765 -25.92 10.47 -47.88
CA GLN A 765 -26.87 10.73 -48.98
C GLN A 765 -26.41 10.21 -50.36
N LEU A 766 -25.32 9.44 -50.41
CA LEU A 766 -24.65 9.03 -51.64
C LEU A 766 -25.55 8.16 -52.55
N PRO A 767 -25.70 8.51 -53.86
CA PRO A 767 -26.46 7.73 -54.84
C PRO A 767 -25.69 6.47 -55.24
N ILE A 768 -26.31 5.32 -55.02
CA ILE A 768 -25.65 4.01 -55.14
C ILE A 768 -25.62 3.49 -56.58
N ASP A 769 -26.52 3.97 -57.43
CA ASP A 769 -26.76 3.38 -58.76
C ASP A 769 -25.88 3.98 -59.88
N GLU A 770 -25.28 5.16 -59.67
CA GLU A 770 -24.43 5.84 -60.66
C GLU A 770 -22.93 5.57 -60.45
N VAL A 771 -22.44 4.50 -61.09
CA VAL A 771 -21.05 4.02 -60.98
C VAL A 771 -20.00 5.06 -61.40
N ASP A 772 -20.26 5.86 -62.43
CA ASP A 772 -19.31 6.88 -62.89
C ASP A 772 -19.33 8.16 -62.04
N GLU A 773 -20.48 8.51 -61.43
CA GLU A 773 -20.53 9.54 -60.39
C GLU A 773 -19.74 9.10 -59.15
N CYS A 774 -19.90 7.83 -58.72
CA CYS A 774 -19.10 7.25 -57.66
C CYS A 774 -17.59 7.36 -57.95
N LYS A 775 -17.13 7.02 -59.16
CA LYS A 775 -15.70 7.16 -59.55
C LYS A 775 -15.22 8.61 -59.49
N TYR A 776 -16.03 9.57 -59.95
CA TYR A 776 -15.71 11.00 -59.92
C TYR A 776 -15.53 11.49 -58.48
N ILE A 777 -16.53 11.25 -57.63
CA ILE A 777 -16.51 11.66 -56.22
C ILE A 777 -15.39 10.96 -55.44
N SER A 778 -15.10 9.69 -55.73
CA SER A 778 -14.04 8.94 -55.04
C SER A 778 -12.65 9.53 -55.24
N ASN A 779 -12.33 9.97 -56.46
CA ASN A 779 -11.04 10.55 -56.75
C ASN A 779 -10.93 12.02 -56.29
N ILE A 780 -12.06 12.74 -56.14
CA ILE A 780 -12.12 14.06 -55.51
C ILE A 780 -11.91 13.94 -53.99
N LEU A 781 -12.64 13.06 -53.32
CA LEU A 781 -12.47 12.82 -51.87
C LEU A 781 -11.03 12.37 -51.55
N ALA A 782 -10.43 11.49 -52.35
CA ALA A 782 -9.03 11.10 -52.19
C ALA A 782 -8.02 12.25 -52.44
N PHE A 783 -8.38 13.27 -53.22
CA PHE A 783 -7.54 14.46 -53.45
C PHE A 783 -7.63 15.47 -52.30
N HIS A 784 -8.82 15.66 -51.72
CA HIS A 784 -9.02 16.54 -50.55
C HIS A 784 -8.75 15.88 -49.19
N ALA A 785 -8.50 14.57 -49.15
CA ALA A 785 -8.11 13.82 -47.94
C ALA A 785 -6.66 14.09 -47.51
N THR A 786 -6.32 15.36 -47.27
CA THR A 786 -5.04 15.80 -46.71
C THR A 786 -5.07 15.97 -45.19
N SER A 787 -6.25 16.01 -44.56
CA SER A 787 -6.40 15.95 -43.10
C SER A 787 -6.67 14.52 -42.61
N THR A 788 -6.06 14.18 -41.48
CA THR A 788 -6.21 12.88 -40.80
C THR A 788 -7.65 12.61 -40.37
N GLU A 789 -8.42 13.65 -40.06
CA GLU A 789 -9.84 13.56 -39.71
C GLU A 789 -10.70 13.09 -40.90
N LEU A 790 -10.39 13.55 -42.13
CA LEU A 790 -11.09 13.13 -43.35
C LEU A 790 -10.72 11.70 -43.76
N THR A 791 -9.45 11.30 -43.62
CA THR A 791 -9.06 9.89 -43.85
C THR A 791 -9.75 8.96 -42.85
N ASN A 792 -9.81 9.34 -41.57
CA ASN A 792 -10.50 8.55 -40.55
C ASN A 792 -12.00 8.42 -40.86
N LEU A 793 -12.65 9.51 -41.29
CA LEU A 793 -14.05 9.48 -41.68
C LEU A 793 -14.32 8.45 -42.79
N LEU A 794 -13.50 8.48 -43.86
CA LEU A 794 -13.61 7.59 -45.02
C LEU A 794 -13.30 6.12 -44.71
N LEU A 795 -12.77 5.80 -43.52
CA LEU A 795 -12.54 4.43 -43.01
C LEU A 795 -13.62 3.96 -42.02
N THR A 796 -14.41 4.87 -41.46
CA THR A 796 -15.50 4.55 -40.52
C THR A 796 -16.81 4.16 -41.21
N ASP A 797 -17.16 4.79 -42.34
CA ASP A 797 -18.47 4.65 -42.98
C ASP A 797 -18.60 3.44 -43.92
N GLU A 798 -19.69 2.69 -43.83
CA GLU A 798 -19.90 1.48 -44.65
C GLU A 798 -20.09 1.78 -46.15
N LYS A 799 -20.64 2.95 -46.50
CA LYS A 799 -20.88 3.33 -47.90
C LYS A 799 -19.56 3.71 -48.59
N SER A 800 -18.66 4.42 -47.92
CA SER A 800 -17.32 4.70 -48.45
C SER A 800 -16.55 3.41 -48.74
N ILE A 801 -16.61 2.44 -47.84
CA ILE A 801 -15.92 1.15 -47.95
C ILE A 801 -16.42 0.36 -49.16
N LYS A 802 -17.74 0.32 -49.36
CA LYS A 802 -18.38 -0.46 -50.42
C LYS A 802 -18.31 0.18 -51.81
N TYR A 803 -18.40 1.51 -51.91
CA TYR A 803 -18.57 2.21 -53.20
C TYR A 803 -17.43 3.17 -53.56
N ILE A 804 -16.68 3.69 -52.58
CA ILE A 804 -15.64 4.71 -52.80
C ILE A 804 -14.25 4.06 -52.96
N LEU A 805 -13.80 3.27 -51.97
CA LEU A 805 -12.48 2.65 -51.98
C LEU A 805 -12.19 1.80 -53.25
N PRO A 806 -13.12 0.99 -53.79
CA PRO A 806 -12.85 0.18 -54.99
C PRO A 806 -12.62 1.00 -56.27
N ASN A 807 -13.10 2.24 -56.32
CA ASN A 807 -13.12 3.10 -57.51
C ASN A 807 -11.95 4.11 -57.57
N MET A 808 -11.04 4.11 -56.60
CA MET A 808 -9.82 4.94 -56.60
C MET A 808 -8.74 4.39 -57.54
N ARG A 809 -7.97 5.26 -58.20
CA ARG A 809 -6.78 4.89 -59.01
C ARG A 809 -5.60 4.45 -58.12
N ASP A 810 -4.59 3.77 -58.67
CA ASP A 810 -3.46 3.25 -57.86
C ASP A 810 -2.65 4.38 -57.18
N SER A 811 -2.34 5.45 -57.91
CA SER A 811 -1.68 6.63 -57.34
C SER A 811 -2.54 7.36 -56.29
N SER A 812 -3.87 7.44 -56.49
CA SER A 812 -4.80 7.97 -55.50
C SER A 812 -4.83 7.10 -54.24
N MET A 813 -4.80 5.77 -54.39
CA MET A 813 -4.79 4.81 -53.29
C MET A 813 -3.48 4.89 -52.48
N VAL A 814 -2.32 4.93 -53.16
CA VAL A 814 -1.02 5.12 -52.51
C VAL A 814 -0.96 6.44 -51.73
N ASN A 815 -1.55 7.53 -52.25
CA ASN A 815 -1.62 8.80 -51.52
C ASN A 815 -2.61 8.77 -50.34
N PHE A 816 -3.75 8.09 -50.49
CA PHE A 816 -4.69 7.85 -49.39
C PHE A 816 -4.01 7.08 -48.25
N ILE A 817 -3.36 5.94 -48.54
CA ILE A 817 -2.66 5.12 -47.54
C ILE A 817 -1.51 5.91 -46.86
N LYS A 818 -0.78 6.76 -47.59
CA LYS A 818 0.27 7.64 -47.01
C LYS A 818 -0.27 8.67 -46.00
N ASN A 819 -1.52 9.09 -46.15
CA ASN A 819 -2.16 10.08 -45.27
C ASN A 819 -2.91 9.41 -44.10
N CYS A 820 -3.17 8.10 -44.17
CA CYS A 820 -3.73 7.31 -43.07
C CYS A 820 -2.68 7.03 -41.99
N GLY A 821 -3.03 7.25 -40.71
CA GLY A 821 -2.14 7.03 -39.56
C GLY A 821 -2.07 5.60 -39.02
N ASN A 822 -2.80 4.65 -39.60
CA ASN A 822 -2.82 3.22 -39.24
C ASN A 822 -3.13 2.42 -40.52
N ILE A 823 -2.36 1.37 -40.80
CA ILE A 823 -2.54 0.58 -42.04
C ILE A 823 -3.56 -0.57 -41.91
N GLU A 824 -3.69 -1.18 -40.73
CA GLU A 824 -4.55 -2.35 -40.47
C GLU A 824 -6.02 -2.05 -40.77
N VAL A 825 -6.50 -0.86 -40.38
CA VAL A 825 -7.86 -0.39 -40.70
C VAL A 825 -8.04 -0.29 -42.22
N VAL A 826 -7.05 0.25 -42.93
CA VAL A 826 -7.10 0.43 -44.39
C VAL A 826 -7.09 -0.91 -45.13
N VAL A 827 -6.22 -1.83 -44.72
CA VAL A 827 -6.11 -3.21 -45.23
C VAL A 827 -7.44 -3.96 -45.09
N ASN A 828 -8.02 -3.94 -43.89
CA ASN A 828 -9.31 -4.58 -43.60
C ASN A 828 -10.45 -3.97 -44.42
N ARG A 829 -10.58 -2.63 -44.46
CA ARG A 829 -11.63 -1.96 -45.26
C ARG A 829 -11.47 -2.17 -46.77
N ILE A 830 -10.25 -2.32 -47.28
CA ILE A 830 -10.01 -2.59 -48.70
C ILE A 830 -10.34 -4.05 -49.08
N ASN A 831 -10.45 -4.98 -48.12
CA ASN A 831 -10.38 -6.44 -48.32
C ASN A 831 -9.10 -6.84 -49.07
N PHE A 832 -7.96 -6.29 -48.65
CA PHE A 832 -6.67 -6.93 -48.94
C PHE A 832 -6.56 -8.18 -48.04
N PRO A 833 -6.15 -9.35 -48.54
CA PRO A 833 -5.58 -9.64 -49.87
C PRO A 833 -6.62 -10.09 -50.93
N GLU A 834 -7.86 -10.42 -50.54
CA GLU A 834 -8.78 -11.18 -51.39
C GLU A 834 -9.08 -10.52 -52.74
N LYS A 835 -9.42 -9.22 -52.75
CA LYS A 835 -9.70 -8.48 -53.99
C LYS A 835 -8.45 -8.36 -54.91
N PHE A 836 -7.27 -8.64 -54.38
CA PHE A 836 -5.96 -8.53 -55.04
C PHE A 836 -5.40 -9.90 -55.46
N ARG A 837 -6.20 -10.97 -55.42
CA ARG A 837 -5.82 -12.32 -55.88
C ARG A 837 -5.68 -12.44 -57.39
N GLY A 838 -6.35 -11.58 -58.17
CA GLY A 838 -6.34 -11.61 -59.63
C GLY A 838 -5.06 -11.04 -60.23
N ILE A 839 -4.40 -11.77 -61.14
CA ILE A 839 -3.12 -11.38 -61.77
C ILE A 839 -3.21 -10.01 -62.46
N ALA A 840 -4.34 -9.69 -63.12
CA ALA A 840 -4.57 -8.38 -63.71
C ALA A 840 -4.58 -7.25 -62.66
N VAL A 841 -5.27 -7.45 -61.53
CA VAL A 841 -5.30 -6.50 -60.41
C VAL A 841 -3.91 -6.35 -59.77
N GLN A 842 -3.12 -7.42 -59.69
CA GLN A 842 -1.74 -7.37 -59.20
C GLN A 842 -0.81 -6.57 -60.12
N ALA A 843 -1.06 -6.59 -61.44
CA ALA A 843 -0.35 -5.75 -62.40
C ALA A 843 -0.79 -4.27 -62.32
N GLU A 844 -2.10 -4.01 -62.17
CA GLU A 844 -2.66 -2.66 -62.05
C GLU A 844 -2.38 -1.97 -60.71
N ARG A 845 -2.16 -2.74 -59.63
CA ARG A 845 -2.01 -2.25 -58.23
C ARG A 845 -0.63 -2.49 -57.63
N LYS A 846 0.38 -2.64 -58.50
CA LYS A 846 1.73 -3.05 -58.10
C LYS A 846 2.40 -2.11 -57.10
N GLU A 847 2.13 -0.81 -57.17
CA GLU A 847 2.70 0.16 -56.22
C GLU A 847 1.99 0.09 -54.86
N THR A 848 0.65 0.01 -54.84
CA THR A 848 -0.13 -0.24 -53.63
C THR A 848 0.31 -1.52 -52.90
N ILE A 849 0.42 -2.65 -53.61
CA ILE A 849 0.82 -3.94 -53.00
C ILE A 849 2.22 -3.86 -52.38
N LYS A 850 3.20 -3.26 -53.09
CA LYS A 850 4.55 -3.09 -52.56
C LYS A 850 4.58 -2.13 -51.36
N TYR A 851 3.78 -1.06 -51.40
CA TYR A 851 3.69 -0.10 -50.30
C TYR A 851 3.08 -0.76 -49.05
N ILE A 852 1.99 -1.50 -49.19
CA ILE A 852 1.32 -2.21 -48.08
C ILE A 852 2.29 -3.16 -47.38
N TYR A 853 2.90 -4.11 -48.11
CA TYR A 853 3.85 -5.04 -47.49
C TYR A 853 5.10 -4.34 -46.90
N GLY A 854 5.60 -3.30 -47.56
CA GLY A 854 6.73 -2.51 -47.06
C GLY A 854 6.41 -1.62 -45.85
N GLN A 855 5.13 -1.39 -45.55
CA GLN A 855 4.65 -0.60 -44.42
C GLN A 855 4.22 -1.50 -43.25
N LEU A 856 3.49 -2.60 -43.52
CA LEU A 856 3.21 -3.68 -42.54
C LEU A 856 4.51 -4.19 -41.88
N PHE A 857 5.59 -4.32 -42.66
CA PHE A 857 6.88 -4.75 -42.13
C PHE A 857 7.56 -3.72 -41.20
N LYS A 858 7.22 -2.42 -41.31
CA LYS A 858 7.68 -1.37 -40.37
C LYS A 858 6.80 -1.30 -39.13
N GLU A 859 5.49 -1.46 -39.30
CA GLU A 859 4.49 -1.49 -38.22
C GLU A 859 4.52 -2.80 -37.42
N LYS A 860 5.34 -3.77 -37.85
CA LYS A 860 5.63 -5.09 -37.24
C LYS A 860 4.50 -6.13 -37.36
N CYS A 861 3.55 -5.94 -38.26
CA CYS A 861 2.39 -6.83 -38.49
C CYS A 861 2.80 -8.13 -39.23
N TYR A 862 3.76 -8.89 -38.69
CA TYR A 862 4.45 -9.95 -39.42
C TYR A 862 3.57 -11.19 -39.74
N GLN A 863 2.58 -11.50 -38.89
CA GLN A 863 1.66 -12.62 -39.13
C GLN A 863 0.76 -12.33 -40.35
N GLU A 864 0.22 -11.11 -40.46
CA GLU A 864 -0.59 -10.69 -41.61
C GLU A 864 0.16 -10.85 -42.93
N ILE A 865 1.45 -10.50 -42.97
CA ILE A 865 2.30 -10.65 -44.17
C ILE A 865 2.34 -12.12 -44.64
N ILE A 866 2.42 -13.08 -43.71
CA ILE A 866 2.46 -14.51 -44.00
C ILE A 866 1.10 -15.03 -44.49
N GLU A 867 0.02 -14.57 -43.86
CA GLU A 867 -1.34 -14.95 -44.23
C GLU A 867 -1.71 -14.40 -45.61
N TYR A 868 -1.41 -13.12 -45.85
CA TYR A 868 -1.72 -12.45 -47.10
C TYR A 868 -0.89 -12.99 -48.26
N ASN A 869 0.36 -13.43 -48.01
CA ASN A 869 1.19 -14.11 -49.01
C ASN A 869 0.55 -15.40 -49.57
N LYS A 870 -0.35 -16.06 -48.83
CA LYS A 870 -1.11 -17.23 -49.32
C LYS A 870 -2.09 -16.87 -50.45
N SER A 871 -2.49 -15.60 -50.57
CA SER A 871 -3.51 -15.10 -51.50
C SER A 871 -3.00 -14.04 -52.50
N CYS A 872 -2.03 -13.22 -52.11
CA CYS A 872 -1.40 -12.17 -52.91
C CYS A 872 0.11 -12.18 -52.63
N PRO A 873 0.97 -12.67 -53.55
CA PRO A 873 2.36 -12.99 -53.23
C PRO A 873 3.21 -11.77 -52.90
N VAL A 874 4.04 -11.87 -51.86
CA VAL A 874 4.99 -10.83 -51.45
C VAL A 874 6.12 -10.71 -52.48
N LEU A 875 6.33 -9.50 -53.00
CA LEU A 875 7.30 -9.22 -54.06
C LEU A 875 8.77 -9.11 -53.59
N ASP A 876 9.03 -9.11 -52.27
CA ASP A 876 10.37 -9.12 -51.67
C ASP A 876 10.55 -10.35 -50.76
N LEU A 877 11.38 -11.28 -51.21
CA LEU A 877 11.65 -12.53 -50.49
C LEU A 877 12.33 -12.30 -49.12
N ASN A 878 13.05 -11.20 -48.93
CA ASN A 878 13.72 -10.91 -47.64
C ASN A 878 12.71 -10.47 -46.59
N VAL A 879 11.70 -9.67 -46.98
CA VAL A 879 10.58 -9.28 -46.11
C VAL A 879 9.82 -10.52 -45.67
N LEU A 880 9.47 -11.39 -46.63
CA LEU A 880 8.73 -12.63 -46.35
C LEU A 880 9.50 -13.58 -45.42
N LEU A 881 10.77 -13.87 -45.71
CA LEU A 881 11.58 -14.78 -44.88
C LEU A 881 11.84 -14.22 -43.47
N LYS A 882 12.04 -12.90 -43.33
CA LYS A 882 12.13 -12.26 -42.00
C LYS A 882 10.81 -12.29 -41.24
N SER A 883 9.67 -12.12 -41.91
CA SER A 883 8.36 -12.30 -41.27
C SER A 883 8.21 -13.70 -40.68
N PHE A 884 8.53 -14.76 -41.43
CA PHE A 884 8.48 -16.14 -40.92
C PHE A 884 9.34 -16.36 -39.66
N ILE A 885 10.57 -15.81 -39.63
CA ILE A 885 11.43 -15.87 -38.44
C ILE A 885 10.78 -15.12 -37.26
N ARG A 886 10.26 -13.91 -37.50
CA ARG A 886 9.70 -13.03 -36.46
C ARG A 886 8.32 -13.44 -35.95
N THR A 887 7.68 -14.46 -36.53
CA THR A 887 6.42 -15.05 -36.04
C THR A 887 6.56 -16.48 -35.51
N GLY A 888 7.76 -17.06 -35.52
CA GLY A 888 7.98 -18.45 -35.09
C GLY A 888 7.49 -19.54 -36.05
N ASP A 889 7.10 -19.23 -37.30
CA ASP A 889 6.77 -20.26 -38.30
C ASP A 889 8.05 -20.79 -38.96
N TYR A 890 8.78 -21.54 -38.14
CA TYR A 890 10.05 -22.19 -38.43
C TYR A 890 9.93 -23.30 -39.48
N GLY A 891 8.74 -23.91 -39.62
CA GLY A 891 8.48 -24.93 -40.64
C GLY A 891 8.42 -24.33 -42.04
N SER A 892 7.61 -23.28 -42.23
CA SER A 892 7.52 -22.58 -43.51
C SER A 892 8.81 -21.85 -43.87
N PHE A 893 9.53 -21.31 -42.87
CA PHE A 893 10.85 -20.72 -43.08
C PHE A 893 11.81 -21.72 -43.74
N LEU A 894 12.03 -22.90 -43.14
CA LEU A 894 13.00 -23.88 -43.65
C LEU A 894 12.65 -24.34 -45.08
N ALA A 895 11.38 -24.66 -45.34
CA ALA A 895 10.93 -25.13 -46.65
C ALA A 895 11.10 -24.09 -47.78
N LEU A 896 11.01 -22.79 -47.46
CA LEU A 896 11.27 -21.71 -48.42
C LEU A 896 12.75 -21.32 -48.49
N PHE A 897 13.46 -21.40 -47.36
CA PHE A 897 14.89 -21.11 -47.27
C PHE A 897 15.69 -22.11 -48.11
N ASP A 898 15.47 -23.42 -47.95
CA ASP A 898 16.15 -24.45 -48.76
C ASP A 898 15.85 -24.32 -50.25
N LYS A 899 14.63 -23.89 -50.60
CA LYS A 899 14.21 -23.68 -52.00
C LYS A 899 14.88 -22.46 -52.66
N TYR A 900 15.19 -21.41 -51.89
CA TYR A 900 15.72 -20.15 -52.42
C TYR A 900 17.17 -19.85 -51.99
N ARG A 901 17.83 -20.75 -51.25
CA ARG A 901 19.17 -20.61 -50.67
C ARG A 901 20.20 -20.02 -51.65
N ASP A 902 20.29 -20.58 -52.85
CA ASP A 902 21.25 -20.15 -53.89
C ASP A 902 20.96 -18.75 -54.45
N THR A 903 19.71 -18.28 -54.34
CA THR A 903 19.29 -16.93 -54.78
C THR A 903 19.47 -15.85 -53.73
N LEU A 904 19.66 -16.22 -52.46
CA LEU A 904 19.81 -15.28 -51.33
C LEU A 904 21.25 -14.83 -51.09
N GLY A 905 22.24 -15.56 -51.60
CA GLY A 905 23.66 -15.24 -51.46
C GLY A 905 24.09 -15.06 -50.00
N SER A 906 24.84 -14.00 -49.70
CA SER A 906 25.31 -13.71 -48.33
C SER A 906 24.18 -13.42 -47.33
N ASN A 907 23.03 -12.91 -47.79
CA ASN A 907 21.88 -12.68 -46.90
C ASN A 907 21.29 -14.00 -46.36
N GLY A 908 21.49 -15.12 -47.07
CA GLY A 908 21.07 -16.44 -46.60
C GLY A 908 21.73 -16.83 -45.28
N LEU A 909 23.01 -16.47 -45.09
CA LEU A 909 23.70 -16.77 -43.85
C LEU A 909 23.20 -15.91 -42.68
N ASP A 910 23.02 -14.60 -42.91
CA ASP A 910 22.45 -13.71 -41.88
C ASP A 910 21.04 -14.18 -41.45
N LEU A 911 20.20 -14.64 -42.39
CA LEU A 911 18.88 -15.22 -42.11
C LEU A 911 18.96 -16.55 -41.32
N GLN A 912 19.91 -17.43 -41.65
CA GLN A 912 20.09 -18.70 -40.94
C GLN A 912 20.55 -18.47 -39.49
N VAL A 913 21.38 -17.45 -39.23
CA VAL A 913 21.83 -17.08 -37.89
C VAL A 913 20.71 -16.38 -37.10
N GLU A 914 19.95 -15.48 -37.73
CA GLU A 914 18.77 -14.84 -37.12
C GLU A 914 17.71 -15.89 -36.75
N TYR A 915 17.51 -16.92 -37.56
CA TYR A 915 16.66 -18.08 -37.25
C TYR A 915 17.14 -18.85 -36.00
N LEU A 916 18.42 -19.25 -35.95
CA LEU A 916 18.95 -20.07 -34.85
C LEU A 916 18.91 -19.34 -33.50
N ILE A 917 19.13 -18.03 -33.48
CA ILE A 917 19.03 -17.20 -32.26
C ILE A 917 17.59 -17.16 -31.76
N ASN A 918 16.60 -16.89 -32.63
CA ASN A 918 15.19 -16.84 -32.22
C ASN A 918 14.62 -18.23 -31.83
N ASN A 919 15.23 -19.32 -32.29
CA ASN A 919 14.91 -20.69 -31.85
C ASN A 919 15.65 -21.11 -30.56
N GLY A 920 16.36 -20.20 -29.87
CA GLY A 920 17.13 -20.48 -28.65
C GLY A 920 18.40 -21.32 -28.86
N GLN A 921 18.75 -21.66 -30.10
CA GLN A 921 19.88 -22.54 -30.43
C GLN A 921 21.18 -21.72 -30.57
N ILE A 922 21.53 -21.02 -29.50
CA ILE A 922 22.61 -20.02 -29.43
C ILE A 922 23.97 -20.63 -29.82
N ASP A 923 24.32 -21.81 -29.32
CA ASP A 923 25.58 -22.48 -29.67
C ASP A 923 25.65 -22.87 -31.16
N SER A 924 24.57 -23.43 -31.71
CA SER A 924 24.49 -23.74 -33.14
C SER A 924 24.64 -22.49 -34.03
N ALA A 925 24.09 -21.34 -33.59
CA ALA A 925 24.28 -20.06 -34.28
C ALA A 925 25.77 -19.63 -34.28
N ILE A 926 26.44 -19.78 -33.14
CA ILE A 926 27.87 -19.48 -32.96
C ILE A 926 28.74 -20.40 -33.83
N GLU A 927 28.41 -21.69 -33.95
CA GLU A 927 29.12 -22.65 -34.81
C GLU A 927 28.95 -22.37 -36.31
N VAL A 928 27.74 -22.00 -36.77
CA VAL A 928 27.47 -21.64 -38.17
C VAL A 928 28.26 -20.40 -38.60
N VAL A 929 28.41 -19.38 -37.74
CA VAL A 929 29.28 -18.23 -38.05
C VAL A 929 30.76 -18.61 -38.04
N ARG A 930 31.20 -19.43 -37.06
CA ARG A 930 32.61 -19.86 -36.98
C ARG A 930 33.05 -20.69 -38.19
N SER A 931 32.21 -21.59 -38.68
CA SER A 931 32.50 -22.52 -39.79
C SER A 931 32.34 -21.93 -41.20
N SER A 932 31.78 -20.72 -41.34
CA SER A 932 31.43 -20.14 -42.64
C SER A 932 32.45 -19.15 -43.20
N ASN A 933 32.72 -19.30 -44.51
CA ASN A 933 33.56 -18.40 -45.32
C ASN A 933 32.76 -17.25 -45.98
N LEU A 934 31.42 -17.33 -46.01
CA LEU A 934 30.52 -16.37 -46.68
C LEU A 934 29.96 -15.35 -45.68
N ARG A 935 30.84 -14.57 -45.04
CA ARG A 935 30.45 -13.55 -44.05
C ARG A 935 30.13 -12.23 -44.73
N THR A 936 29.03 -11.58 -44.34
CA THR A 936 28.95 -10.12 -44.50
C THR A 936 29.85 -9.48 -43.42
N PRO A 937 30.61 -8.42 -43.71
CA PRO A 937 31.60 -7.91 -42.76
C PRO A 937 30.96 -7.48 -41.43
N HIS A 938 29.85 -6.72 -41.51
CA HIS A 938 29.21 -6.15 -40.33
C HIS A 938 28.07 -7.02 -39.79
N LYS A 939 26.99 -7.29 -40.55
CA LYS A 939 25.77 -7.95 -40.03
C LYS A 939 26.01 -9.35 -39.46
N THR A 940 26.81 -10.18 -40.11
CA THR A 940 27.15 -11.51 -39.60
C THR A 940 27.89 -11.40 -38.25
N MET A 941 28.74 -10.39 -38.07
CA MET A 941 29.48 -10.12 -36.83
C MET A 941 28.61 -9.45 -35.75
N ASP A 942 27.62 -8.63 -36.14
CA ASP A 942 26.62 -8.06 -35.25
C ASP A 942 25.82 -9.19 -34.58
N LEU A 943 25.23 -10.09 -35.37
CA LEU A 943 24.49 -11.26 -34.88
C LEU A 943 25.35 -12.19 -34.01
N PHE A 944 26.61 -12.43 -34.41
CA PHE A 944 27.56 -13.22 -33.63
C PHE A 944 27.84 -12.58 -32.26
N SER A 945 28.07 -11.27 -32.21
CA SER A 945 28.32 -10.58 -30.94
C SER A 945 27.09 -10.61 -30.01
N PHE A 946 25.87 -10.51 -30.57
CA PHE A 946 24.63 -10.63 -29.80
C PHE A 946 24.38 -12.04 -29.26
N ALA A 947 24.62 -13.08 -30.06
CA ALA A 947 24.50 -14.48 -29.61
C ALA A 947 25.45 -14.79 -28.43
N ASN A 948 26.67 -14.27 -28.46
CA ASN A 948 27.62 -14.40 -27.35
C ASN A 948 27.24 -13.56 -26.11
N PHE A 949 26.49 -12.47 -26.28
CA PHE A 949 25.88 -11.73 -25.18
C PHE A 949 24.75 -12.54 -24.50
N LEU A 950 23.84 -13.16 -25.26
CA LEU A 950 22.82 -14.05 -24.69
C LEU A 950 23.46 -15.24 -23.94
N LYS A 951 24.51 -15.86 -24.50
CA LYS A 951 25.26 -16.93 -23.83
C LYS A 951 25.94 -16.48 -22.50
N SER A 952 26.18 -15.18 -22.32
CA SER A 952 26.79 -14.64 -21.09
C SER A 952 25.90 -14.67 -19.84
N PHE A 953 24.63 -15.06 -19.98
CA PHE A 953 23.73 -15.36 -18.86
C PHE A 953 23.89 -16.79 -18.32
N GLU A 954 24.43 -17.72 -19.13
CA GLU A 954 24.64 -19.12 -18.76
C GLU A 954 26.08 -19.41 -18.33
N CYS A 955 27.06 -18.73 -18.94
CA CYS A 955 28.49 -18.95 -18.67
C CYS A 955 29.36 -17.74 -19.03
N ASP A 956 30.55 -17.62 -18.44
CA ASP A 956 31.48 -16.53 -18.75
C ASP A 956 32.08 -16.67 -20.17
N VAL A 957 31.77 -15.71 -21.05
CA VAL A 957 32.20 -15.73 -22.46
C VAL A 957 33.42 -14.82 -22.68
N ALA A 958 34.58 -15.42 -22.96
CA ALA A 958 35.79 -14.69 -23.34
C ALA A 958 35.75 -14.21 -24.81
N MET A 959 35.47 -12.92 -25.01
CA MET A 959 35.55 -12.26 -26.32
C MET A 959 36.96 -11.75 -26.63
N HIS A 960 37.49 -12.09 -27.81
CA HIS A 960 38.84 -11.67 -28.28
C HIS A 960 38.85 -11.02 -29.67
N ASN A 961 37.68 -10.88 -30.32
CA ASN A 961 37.56 -10.15 -31.58
C ASN A 961 37.38 -8.66 -31.29
N ALA A 962 38.13 -7.80 -31.99
CA ALA A 962 37.93 -6.36 -31.90
C ALA A 962 36.64 -5.96 -32.63
N PRO A 963 35.76 -5.12 -32.04
CA PRO A 963 34.53 -4.67 -32.68
C PRO A 963 34.81 -3.72 -33.85
N GLU A 964 33.96 -3.77 -34.86
CA GLU A 964 33.98 -2.86 -36.02
C GLU A 964 33.01 -1.68 -35.87
N ASN A 965 31.96 -1.82 -35.05
CA ASN A 965 30.91 -0.81 -34.89
C ASN A 965 30.42 -0.67 -33.43
N THR A 966 29.53 0.30 -33.21
CA THR A 966 28.91 0.63 -31.92
C THR A 966 28.07 -0.49 -31.33
N LEU A 967 27.33 -1.24 -32.16
CA LEU A 967 26.48 -2.35 -31.74
C LEU A 967 27.31 -3.54 -31.24
N GLN A 968 28.35 -3.95 -31.97
CA GLN A 968 29.28 -5.00 -31.55
C GLN A 968 29.98 -4.61 -30.24
N LEU A 969 30.41 -3.35 -30.10
CA LEU A 969 31.01 -2.86 -28.86
C LEU A 969 30.01 -2.89 -27.69
N ALA A 970 28.76 -2.46 -27.90
CA ALA A 970 27.70 -2.54 -26.89
C ALA A 970 27.42 -4.00 -26.48
N ASN A 971 27.31 -4.92 -27.44
CA ASN A 971 27.12 -6.35 -27.20
C ASN A 971 28.26 -6.92 -26.35
N ILE A 972 29.52 -6.66 -26.75
CA ILE A 972 30.70 -7.14 -26.03
C ILE A 972 30.78 -6.53 -24.62
N LEU A 973 30.44 -5.26 -24.42
CA LEU A 973 30.38 -4.67 -23.07
C LEU A 973 29.28 -5.30 -22.21
N SER A 974 28.09 -5.56 -22.77
CA SER A 974 26.99 -6.23 -22.04
C SER A 974 27.26 -7.71 -21.72
N THR A 975 28.24 -8.37 -22.36
CA THR A 975 28.69 -9.71 -21.92
C THR A 975 29.24 -9.72 -20.50
N GLN A 976 29.78 -8.60 -20.03
CA GLN A 976 30.57 -8.56 -18.79
C GLN A 976 29.68 -8.55 -17.55
N ASN A 977 29.93 -9.49 -16.65
CA ASN A 977 29.17 -9.67 -15.40
C ASN A 977 29.63 -8.72 -14.25
N SER A 978 30.55 -7.78 -14.53
CA SER A 978 30.97 -6.76 -13.56
C SER A 978 31.41 -5.45 -14.22
N PHE A 979 31.19 -4.34 -13.51
CA PHE A 979 31.66 -3.00 -13.89
C PHE A 979 33.18 -2.93 -14.15
N ALA A 980 34.00 -3.68 -13.41
CA ALA A 980 35.44 -3.77 -13.65
C ALA A 980 35.76 -4.46 -15.00
N GLY A 981 35.00 -5.52 -15.34
CA GLY A 981 35.04 -6.16 -16.66
C GLY A 981 34.73 -5.14 -17.77
N ILE A 982 33.58 -4.46 -17.69
CA ILE A 982 33.16 -3.41 -18.63
C ILE A 982 34.27 -2.37 -18.83
N LEU A 983 34.86 -1.83 -17.75
CA LEU A 983 35.94 -0.85 -17.84
C LEU A 983 37.20 -1.42 -18.53
N SER A 984 37.65 -2.62 -18.17
CA SER A 984 38.83 -3.24 -18.77
C SER A 984 38.68 -3.51 -20.27
N VAL A 985 37.48 -3.94 -20.71
CA VAL A 985 37.15 -4.14 -22.12
C VAL A 985 37.08 -2.79 -22.85
N PHE A 986 36.43 -1.79 -22.24
CA PHE A 986 36.34 -0.45 -22.82
C PHE A 986 37.73 0.19 -23.00
N ASP A 987 38.63 0.06 -22.02
CA ASP A 987 40.00 0.55 -22.11
C ASP A 987 40.88 -0.27 -23.06
N MET A 988 40.66 -1.58 -23.19
CA MET A 988 41.31 -2.40 -24.22
C MET A 988 40.90 -1.95 -25.62
N VAL A 989 39.61 -1.71 -25.88
CA VAL A 989 39.14 -1.21 -27.18
C VAL A 989 39.65 0.22 -27.42
N ARG A 990 39.59 1.11 -26.42
CA ARG A 990 40.09 2.49 -26.47
C ARG A 990 41.59 2.58 -26.77
N SER A 991 42.39 1.62 -26.31
CA SER A 991 43.82 1.53 -26.61
C SER A 991 44.15 0.77 -27.90
N SER A 992 43.25 -0.09 -28.41
CA SER A 992 43.45 -0.85 -29.65
C SER A 992 43.42 -0.01 -30.93
N GLY A 993 42.81 1.18 -30.90
CA GLY A 993 42.79 2.15 -32.01
C GLY A 993 42.03 1.74 -33.28
N LYS A 994 41.21 0.67 -33.25
CA LYS A 994 40.51 0.14 -34.43
C LYS A 994 39.20 0.86 -34.80
N LEU A 995 38.37 1.21 -33.80
CA LEU A 995 37.54 2.41 -33.93
C LEU A 995 38.46 3.63 -33.70
N GLN A 996 38.23 4.74 -34.39
CA GLN A 996 39.07 5.90 -34.19
C GLN A 996 38.91 6.40 -32.74
N SER A 997 40.02 6.57 -32.03
CA SER A 997 40.01 6.97 -30.61
C SER A 997 39.43 8.38 -30.36
N SER A 998 39.30 9.17 -31.43
CA SER A 998 38.52 10.41 -31.50
C SER A 998 37.00 10.16 -31.46
N GLU A 999 36.48 9.17 -32.19
CA GLU A 999 35.06 8.91 -32.39
C GLU A 999 34.39 8.34 -31.13
N ILE A 1000 35.01 7.35 -30.47
CA ILE A 1000 34.52 6.79 -29.19
C ILE A 1000 34.34 7.89 -28.12
N ASN A 1001 35.10 8.99 -28.21
CA ASN A 1001 35.01 10.06 -27.23
C ASN A 1001 33.83 11.03 -27.44
N LEU A 1002 33.18 11.02 -28.61
CA LEU A 1002 32.03 11.86 -28.92
C LEU A 1002 30.83 11.53 -28.01
N PRO A 1003 30.10 12.52 -27.48
CA PRO A 1003 28.89 12.28 -26.69
C PRO A 1003 27.79 11.53 -27.45
N SER A 1004 27.69 11.72 -28.78
CA SER A 1004 26.76 10.98 -29.64
C SER A 1004 27.03 9.48 -29.62
N VAL A 1005 28.27 9.07 -29.89
CA VAL A 1005 28.70 7.65 -29.91
C VAL A 1005 28.52 7.00 -28.53
N LYS A 1006 28.77 7.74 -27.44
CA LYS A 1006 28.52 7.26 -26.07
C LYS A 1006 27.03 7.09 -25.76
N ASN A 1007 26.18 8.02 -26.19
CA ASN A 1007 24.72 7.91 -26.05
C ASN A 1007 24.14 6.77 -26.90
N GLU A 1008 24.65 6.56 -28.11
CA GLU A 1008 24.27 5.46 -28.99
C GLU A 1008 24.64 4.12 -28.37
N LEU A 1009 25.91 3.95 -27.94
CA LEU A 1009 26.41 2.75 -27.27
C LEU A 1009 25.59 2.42 -26.02
N LEU A 1010 25.33 3.41 -25.15
CA LEU A 1010 24.48 3.19 -23.97
C LEU A 1010 23.06 2.76 -24.36
N SER A 1011 22.49 3.37 -25.40
CA SER A 1011 21.14 3.02 -25.87
C SER A 1011 21.08 1.61 -26.47
N GLN A 1012 22.13 1.14 -27.14
CA GLN A 1012 22.22 -0.26 -27.58
C GLN A 1012 22.41 -1.21 -26.40
N MET A 1013 23.21 -0.85 -25.38
CA MET A 1013 23.33 -1.67 -24.17
C MET A 1013 22.00 -1.79 -23.40
N PHE A 1014 21.17 -0.74 -23.39
CA PHE A 1014 19.79 -0.81 -22.88
C PHE A 1014 18.89 -1.71 -23.73
N ASN A 1015 18.90 -1.55 -25.07
CA ASN A 1015 18.15 -2.44 -25.98
C ASN A 1015 18.52 -3.91 -25.75
N ASN A 1016 19.81 -4.22 -25.63
CA ASN A 1016 20.29 -5.58 -25.42
C ASN A 1016 19.70 -6.24 -24.15
N LEU A 1017 19.60 -5.50 -23.03
CA LEU A 1017 19.04 -6.04 -21.79
C LEU A 1017 17.52 -6.19 -21.86
N ASP A 1018 16.83 -5.25 -22.50
CA ASP A 1018 15.38 -5.25 -22.76
C ASP A 1018 14.98 -6.41 -23.70
N ASP A 1019 15.69 -6.56 -24.83
CA ASP A 1019 15.53 -7.70 -25.75
C ASP A 1019 15.81 -9.04 -25.03
N ALA A 1020 16.83 -9.12 -24.18
CA ALA A 1020 17.19 -10.35 -23.45
C ALA A 1020 16.09 -10.86 -22.52
N VAL A 1021 15.26 -9.99 -21.93
CA VAL A 1021 14.11 -10.41 -21.09
C VAL A 1021 13.16 -11.32 -21.88
N SER A 1022 12.95 -11.03 -23.18
CA SER A 1022 12.07 -11.83 -24.03
C SER A 1022 12.55 -13.26 -24.32
N PHE A 1023 13.87 -13.51 -24.22
CA PHE A 1023 14.46 -14.84 -24.44
C PHE A 1023 14.41 -15.74 -23.20
N PHE A 1024 14.40 -15.15 -21.99
CA PHE A 1024 14.44 -15.89 -20.71
C PHE A 1024 13.10 -15.87 -19.96
N GLY A 1025 11.96 -15.85 -20.68
CA GLY A 1025 10.63 -15.46 -20.17
C GLY A 1025 10.07 -16.13 -18.90
N ASN A 1026 10.65 -17.25 -18.42
CA ASN A 1026 10.53 -17.69 -17.04
C ASN A 1026 11.92 -17.58 -16.38
N ILE A 1027 12.19 -16.45 -15.70
CA ILE A 1027 13.54 -16.13 -15.24
C ILE A 1027 13.84 -16.86 -13.91
N ASP A 1028 14.65 -17.91 -13.96
CA ASP A 1028 15.20 -18.57 -12.76
C ASP A 1028 15.97 -17.58 -11.87
N GLY A 1029 15.95 -17.78 -10.55
CA GLY A 1029 16.52 -16.85 -9.58
C GLY A 1029 18.01 -16.53 -9.79
N SER A 1030 18.79 -17.48 -10.32
CA SER A 1030 20.19 -17.25 -10.72
C SER A 1030 20.31 -16.29 -11.92
N ILE A 1031 19.44 -16.42 -12.92
CA ILE A 1031 19.40 -15.55 -14.10
C ILE A 1031 18.91 -14.15 -13.68
N GLN A 1032 17.97 -14.05 -12.73
CA GLN A 1032 17.56 -12.77 -12.13
C GLN A 1032 18.75 -12.02 -11.48
N GLU A 1033 19.62 -12.73 -10.75
CA GLU A 1033 20.82 -12.13 -10.14
C GLU A 1033 21.83 -11.65 -11.20
N VAL A 1034 22.01 -12.41 -12.29
CA VAL A 1034 22.84 -11.98 -13.44
C VAL A 1034 22.25 -10.74 -14.13
N PHE A 1035 20.92 -10.67 -14.32
CA PHE A 1035 20.29 -9.45 -14.82
C PHE A 1035 20.50 -8.24 -13.89
N ARG A 1036 20.31 -8.40 -12.57
CA ARG A 1036 20.50 -7.32 -11.59
C ARG A 1036 21.94 -6.81 -11.56
N THR A 1037 22.93 -7.70 -11.59
CA THR A 1037 24.36 -7.34 -11.59
C THR A 1037 24.83 -6.70 -12.90
N LYS A 1038 24.34 -7.18 -14.06
CA LYS A 1038 24.55 -6.51 -15.36
C LYS A 1038 23.91 -5.12 -15.39
N LEU A 1039 22.67 -4.97 -14.91
CA LEU A 1039 21.95 -3.70 -14.88
C LEU A 1039 22.63 -2.67 -13.98
N GLN A 1040 23.02 -3.04 -12.75
CA GLN A 1040 23.81 -2.16 -11.88
C GLN A 1040 25.14 -1.76 -12.55
N SER A 1041 25.83 -2.70 -13.21
CA SER A 1041 27.08 -2.40 -13.92
C SER A 1041 26.88 -1.43 -15.10
N LEU A 1042 25.73 -1.49 -15.78
CA LEU A 1042 25.33 -0.52 -16.81
C LEU A 1042 25.13 0.90 -16.23
N LEU A 1043 24.41 1.02 -15.11
CA LEU A 1043 24.12 2.32 -14.48
C LEU A 1043 25.42 2.99 -13.98
N ARG A 1044 26.33 2.21 -13.36
CA ARG A 1044 27.70 2.68 -13.03
C ARG A 1044 28.48 3.11 -14.26
N PHE A 1045 28.35 2.40 -15.38
CA PHE A 1045 29.03 2.76 -16.63
C PHE A 1045 28.46 4.04 -17.28
N LYS A 1046 27.14 4.25 -17.22
CA LYS A 1046 26.48 5.51 -17.61
C LYS A 1046 26.96 6.70 -16.77
N ALA A 1047 27.11 6.51 -15.46
CA ALA A 1047 27.69 7.51 -14.55
C ALA A 1047 29.17 7.78 -14.86
N TYR A 1048 29.99 6.74 -15.07
CA TYR A 1048 31.40 6.83 -15.46
C TYR A 1048 31.61 7.61 -16.77
N LEU A 1049 30.75 7.37 -17.78
CA LEU A 1049 30.75 8.11 -19.04
C LEU A 1049 30.30 9.59 -18.90
N LYS A 1050 29.91 10.03 -17.71
CA LYS A 1050 29.38 11.37 -17.38
C LYS A 1050 28.09 11.73 -18.12
N LEU A 1051 27.22 10.74 -18.32
CA LEU A 1051 25.92 10.89 -18.98
C LEU A 1051 24.77 10.50 -18.04
N PRO A 1052 24.63 11.13 -16.85
CA PRO A 1052 23.66 10.73 -15.83
C PRO A 1052 22.20 10.93 -16.25
N ILE A 1053 21.94 11.79 -17.24
CA ILE A 1053 20.60 12.09 -17.75
C ILE A 1053 20.04 10.88 -18.52
N LEU A 1054 18.91 10.34 -18.09
CA LEU A 1054 18.08 9.40 -18.86
C LEU A 1054 17.23 10.12 -19.90
N SER A 1055 16.86 9.41 -20.98
CA SER A 1055 15.80 9.81 -21.91
C SER A 1055 14.50 9.04 -21.63
N ASN A 1056 13.36 9.56 -22.08
CA ASN A 1056 12.06 8.92 -21.85
C ASN A 1056 12.02 7.44 -22.32
N ARG A 1057 12.64 7.14 -23.47
CA ARG A 1057 12.80 5.75 -23.92
C ARG A 1057 13.60 4.90 -22.93
N GLN A 1058 14.71 5.40 -22.38
CA GLN A 1058 15.56 4.62 -21.47
C GLN A 1058 14.85 4.32 -20.14
N ILE A 1059 13.99 5.21 -19.63
CA ILE A 1059 13.21 4.93 -18.41
C ILE A 1059 12.03 3.97 -18.66
N HIS A 1060 11.37 4.03 -19.83
CA HIS A 1060 10.41 2.98 -20.23
C HIS A 1060 11.07 1.60 -20.33
N GLN A 1061 12.28 1.50 -20.89
CA GLN A 1061 13.05 0.25 -20.94
C GLN A 1061 13.51 -0.21 -19.54
N LEU A 1062 13.80 0.72 -18.62
CA LEU A 1062 14.05 0.36 -17.21
C LEU A 1062 12.80 -0.22 -16.53
N VAL A 1063 11.60 0.35 -16.76
CA VAL A 1063 10.34 -0.19 -16.23
C VAL A 1063 10.02 -1.56 -16.82
N SER A 1064 10.30 -1.77 -18.11
CA SER A 1064 10.24 -3.08 -18.79
C SER A 1064 11.16 -4.13 -18.12
N ILE A 1065 12.42 -3.80 -17.89
CA ILE A 1065 13.39 -4.70 -17.24
C ILE A 1065 13.02 -4.95 -15.77
N TRP A 1066 12.60 -3.91 -15.02
CA TRP A 1066 12.17 -4.06 -13.63
C TRP A 1066 10.84 -4.82 -13.48
N SER A 1067 9.94 -4.80 -14.48
CA SER A 1067 8.67 -5.50 -14.36
C SER A 1067 8.86 -7.01 -14.25
N ALA A 1068 9.84 -7.56 -14.98
CA ALA A 1068 10.20 -8.97 -15.00
C ALA A 1068 11.22 -9.39 -13.93
N ILE A 1069 12.18 -8.51 -13.55
CA ILE A 1069 13.36 -8.91 -12.76
C ILE A 1069 13.36 -8.40 -11.31
N ASP A 1070 12.74 -7.25 -11.02
CA ASP A 1070 12.71 -6.69 -9.66
C ASP A 1070 11.43 -5.89 -9.40
N PRO A 1071 10.35 -6.57 -8.95
CA PRO A 1071 9.07 -5.92 -8.67
C PRO A 1071 9.14 -4.69 -7.78
N PHE A 1072 10.00 -4.72 -6.76
CA PHE A 1072 10.16 -3.66 -5.77
C PHE A 1072 10.78 -2.38 -6.33
N ALA A 1073 11.56 -2.47 -7.42
CA ALA A 1073 12.13 -1.30 -8.08
C ALA A 1073 11.06 -0.41 -8.74
N ILE A 1074 9.91 -0.98 -9.12
CA ILE A 1074 8.76 -0.21 -9.64
C ILE A 1074 8.06 0.53 -8.50
N ASP A 1075 7.81 -0.13 -7.37
CA ASP A 1075 7.23 0.48 -6.17
C ASP A 1075 8.07 1.68 -5.71
N ALA A 1076 9.40 1.50 -5.66
CA ALA A 1076 10.35 2.54 -5.30
C ALA A 1076 10.38 3.70 -6.31
N LEU A 1077 10.26 3.43 -7.61
CA LEU A 1077 10.15 4.47 -8.63
C LEU A 1077 8.85 5.27 -8.47
N PHE A 1078 7.71 4.59 -8.25
CA PHE A 1078 6.42 5.24 -8.06
C PHE A 1078 6.41 6.13 -6.81
N ASN A 1079 6.89 5.62 -5.67
CA ASN A 1079 6.99 6.42 -4.44
C ASN A 1079 7.90 7.64 -4.61
N ASN A 1080 9.06 7.49 -5.26
CA ASN A 1080 9.98 8.60 -5.55
C ASN A 1080 9.34 9.68 -6.45
N ILE A 1081 8.55 9.29 -7.46
CA ILE A 1081 7.74 10.23 -8.26
C ILE A 1081 6.77 11.00 -7.34
N VAL A 1082 5.99 10.27 -6.54
CA VAL A 1082 4.94 10.84 -5.68
C VAL A 1082 5.53 11.78 -4.62
N GLU A 1083 6.59 11.36 -3.92
CA GLU A 1083 7.32 12.16 -2.93
C GLU A 1083 7.96 13.41 -3.56
N SER A 1084 8.62 13.27 -4.73
CA SER A 1084 9.23 14.41 -5.42
C SER A 1084 8.21 15.50 -5.76
N PHE A 1085 7.00 15.11 -6.16
CA PHE A 1085 5.91 16.04 -6.47
C PHE A 1085 5.31 16.70 -5.23
N TYR A 1086 5.03 15.94 -4.16
CA TYR A 1086 4.49 16.51 -2.92
C TYR A 1086 5.50 17.40 -2.17
N LEU A 1087 6.80 17.33 -2.47
CA LEU A 1087 7.82 18.21 -1.91
C LEU A 1087 8.00 19.54 -2.67
N ASP A 1088 7.83 19.56 -4.00
CA ASP A 1088 7.79 20.79 -4.82
C ASP A 1088 7.06 20.55 -6.15
N ASP A 1089 5.90 21.21 -6.33
CA ASP A 1089 5.10 21.18 -7.57
C ASP A 1089 5.87 21.60 -8.83
N LYS A 1090 7.05 22.22 -8.70
CA LYS A 1090 7.88 22.67 -9.82
C LYS A 1090 8.97 21.68 -10.22
N VAL A 1091 9.06 20.51 -9.59
CA VAL A 1091 10.01 19.48 -9.98
C VAL A 1091 9.85 19.09 -11.46
N ARG A 1092 10.98 19.12 -12.18
CA ARG A 1092 11.10 18.68 -13.59
C ARG A 1092 12.16 17.60 -13.79
N ILE A 1093 12.77 17.13 -12.70
CA ILE A 1093 13.90 16.21 -12.70
C ILE A 1093 13.72 15.24 -11.53
N LEU A 1094 13.53 13.96 -11.82
CA LEU A 1094 13.62 12.90 -10.80
C LEU A 1094 15.08 12.53 -10.57
N TYR A 1095 15.41 12.16 -9.33
CA TYR A 1095 16.72 11.63 -8.96
C TYR A 1095 16.58 10.13 -8.70
N LEU A 1096 17.36 9.32 -9.41
CA LEU A 1096 17.39 7.87 -9.28
C LEU A 1096 18.70 7.40 -8.65
N ASN A 1097 18.76 6.11 -8.30
CA ASN A 1097 19.94 5.49 -7.71
C ASN A 1097 21.21 5.72 -8.54
N GLU A 1098 22.35 5.74 -7.84
CA GLU A 1098 23.69 5.99 -8.40
C GLU A 1098 23.91 7.37 -9.05
N GLY A 1099 23.08 8.36 -8.71
CA GLY A 1099 23.25 9.75 -9.15
C GLY A 1099 22.76 10.01 -10.57
N ILE A 1100 21.89 9.15 -11.07
CA ILE A 1100 21.21 9.27 -12.35
C ILE A 1100 20.04 10.24 -12.22
N THR A 1101 19.79 11.05 -13.25
CA THR A 1101 18.69 12.02 -13.28
C THR A 1101 17.78 11.78 -14.47
N TYR A 1102 16.48 12.02 -14.29
CA TYR A 1102 15.51 11.95 -15.37
C TYR A 1102 14.74 13.27 -15.48
N PRO A 1103 15.10 14.17 -16.42
CA PRO A 1103 14.31 15.35 -16.73
C PRO A 1103 13.08 14.96 -17.57
N PHE A 1104 11.90 15.48 -17.24
CA PHE A 1104 10.64 15.02 -17.83
C PHE A 1104 9.63 16.15 -18.11
N ASN A 1105 8.78 15.93 -19.11
CA ASN A 1105 7.55 16.67 -19.36
C ASN A 1105 6.33 15.92 -18.77
N MET A 1106 5.22 16.59 -18.47
CA MET A 1106 4.06 15.93 -17.84
C MET A 1106 3.48 14.81 -18.70
N ASN A 1107 3.46 14.96 -20.02
CA ASN A 1107 2.98 13.92 -20.94
C ASN A 1107 3.86 12.66 -20.89
N GLU A 1108 5.16 12.83 -20.65
CA GLU A 1108 6.12 11.72 -20.53
C GLU A 1108 5.95 11.04 -19.16
N LEU A 1109 5.75 11.82 -18.10
CA LEU A 1109 5.46 11.30 -16.76
C LEU A 1109 4.15 10.51 -16.72
N ASN A 1110 3.06 11.03 -17.32
CA ASN A 1110 1.79 10.33 -17.41
C ASN A 1110 1.95 9.00 -18.18
N SER A 1111 2.73 8.97 -19.25
CA SER A 1111 3.03 7.73 -19.98
C SER A 1111 3.84 6.72 -19.18
N ILE A 1112 4.64 7.16 -18.21
CA ILE A 1112 5.38 6.29 -17.28
C ILE A 1112 4.43 5.77 -16.19
N ILE A 1113 3.56 6.61 -15.63
CA ILE A 1113 2.55 6.22 -14.64
C ILE A 1113 1.58 5.18 -15.24
N ASP A 1114 1.19 5.33 -16.51
CA ASP A 1114 0.34 4.35 -17.21
C ASP A 1114 1.04 2.98 -17.36
N GLN A 1115 2.35 2.93 -17.62
CA GLN A 1115 3.11 1.66 -17.65
C GLN A 1115 3.33 1.06 -16.26
N ILE A 1116 3.57 1.89 -15.25
CA ILE A 1116 3.63 1.46 -13.85
C ILE A 1116 2.28 0.80 -13.45
N ALA A 1117 1.17 1.46 -13.74
CA ALA A 1117 -0.18 0.93 -13.50
C ALA A 1117 -0.44 -0.37 -14.30
N PHE A 1118 0.05 -0.50 -15.53
CA PHE A 1118 0.00 -1.76 -16.27
C PHE A 1118 0.78 -2.88 -15.58
N SER A 1119 1.99 -2.60 -15.08
CA SER A 1119 2.81 -3.60 -14.36
C SER A 1119 2.23 -4.02 -13.01
N PHE A 1120 1.46 -3.15 -12.34
CA PHE A 1120 0.68 -3.52 -11.15
C PHE A 1120 -0.53 -4.39 -11.51
N ALA A 1121 -1.22 -4.08 -12.62
CA ALA A 1121 -2.35 -4.88 -13.10
C ALA A 1121 -1.96 -6.30 -13.52
N ASP A 1122 -0.81 -6.47 -14.19
CA ASP A 1122 -0.23 -7.76 -14.58
C ASP A 1122 0.10 -8.66 -13.35
N ARG A 1123 0.37 -8.04 -12.20
CA ARG A 1123 0.59 -8.69 -10.90
C ARG A 1123 -0.69 -8.90 -10.08
N ASN A 1124 -1.86 -8.52 -10.61
CA ASN A 1124 -3.15 -8.45 -9.92
C ASN A 1124 -3.23 -7.47 -8.72
N ASP A 1125 -2.30 -6.52 -8.61
CA ASP A 1125 -2.28 -5.52 -7.53
C ASP A 1125 -3.25 -4.36 -7.83
N GLN A 1126 -4.53 -4.59 -7.55
CA GLN A 1126 -5.59 -3.60 -7.78
C GLN A 1126 -5.46 -2.35 -6.90
N GLU A 1127 -4.81 -2.44 -5.73
CA GLU A 1127 -4.66 -1.32 -4.81
C GLU A 1127 -3.66 -0.30 -5.35
N ASN A 1128 -2.48 -0.75 -5.80
CA ASN A 1128 -1.49 0.14 -6.38
C ASN A 1128 -1.88 0.62 -7.80
N VAL A 1129 -2.67 -0.16 -8.55
CA VAL A 1129 -3.37 0.34 -9.76
C VAL A 1129 -4.28 1.53 -9.45
N GLN A 1130 -5.07 1.47 -8.36
CA GLN A 1130 -5.93 2.58 -7.95
C GLN A 1130 -5.09 3.80 -7.53
N LYS A 1131 -4.05 3.63 -6.71
CA LYS A 1131 -3.15 4.75 -6.30
C LYS A 1131 -2.53 5.45 -7.51
N ALA A 1132 -2.02 4.69 -8.50
CA ALA A 1132 -1.46 5.25 -9.72
C ALA A 1132 -2.47 6.08 -10.52
N ARG A 1133 -3.72 5.61 -10.64
CA ARG A 1133 -4.82 6.34 -11.29
C ARG A 1133 -5.20 7.62 -10.53
N THR A 1134 -5.36 7.55 -9.21
CA THR A 1134 -5.67 8.72 -8.38
C THR A 1134 -4.56 9.78 -8.45
N PHE A 1135 -3.29 9.37 -8.43
CA PHE A 1135 -2.17 10.28 -8.60
C PHE A 1135 -2.11 10.93 -9.99
N LYS A 1136 -2.46 10.19 -11.06
CA LYS A 1136 -2.60 10.75 -12.41
C LYS A 1136 -3.69 11.83 -12.47
N ILE A 1137 -4.86 11.60 -11.85
CA ILE A 1137 -5.95 12.58 -11.77
C ILE A 1137 -5.52 13.83 -10.99
N PHE A 1138 -4.73 13.66 -9.91
CA PHE A 1138 -4.15 14.78 -9.15
C PHE A 1138 -3.20 15.64 -10.01
N LEU A 1139 -2.31 15.01 -10.79
CA LEU A 1139 -1.43 15.71 -11.74
C LEU A 1139 -2.23 16.46 -12.81
N GLU A 1140 -3.23 15.81 -13.42
CA GLU A 1140 -4.05 16.42 -14.47
C GLU A 1140 -4.89 17.60 -13.95
N THR A 1141 -5.36 17.53 -12.71
CA THR A 1141 -6.14 18.61 -12.05
C THR A 1141 -5.30 19.83 -11.72
N ASN A 1142 -4.10 19.61 -11.14
CA ASN A 1142 -3.23 20.70 -10.69
C ASN A 1142 -2.41 21.33 -11.82
N TYR A 1143 -2.12 20.60 -12.90
CA TYR A 1143 -1.23 21.06 -13.98
C TYR A 1143 -1.93 21.46 -15.30
N ILE A 1144 -3.18 21.93 -15.24
CA ILE A 1144 -3.82 22.61 -16.38
C ILE A 1144 -2.95 23.81 -16.83
N PRO A 1145 -2.46 23.85 -18.09
CA PRO A 1145 -1.70 24.99 -18.59
C PRO A 1145 -2.50 26.29 -18.47
N SER A 1146 -1.86 27.36 -17.99
CA SER A 1146 -2.49 28.67 -17.79
C SER A 1146 -3.04 29.32 -19.06
N THR A 1147 -2.68 28.79 -20.24
CA THR A 1147 -3.23 29.14 -21.56
C THR A 1147 -4.64 28.60 -21.82
N ILE A 1148 -5.10 27.55 -21.13
CA ILE A 1148 -6.43 26.95 -21.34
C ILE A 1148 -7.50 27.69 -20.49
N LYS A 1149 -7.21 27.93 -19.20
CA LYS A 1149 -8.06 28.76 -18.32
C LYS A 1149 -8.28 30.19 -18.83
N PHE A 1150 -7.47 30.65 -19.79
CA PHE A 1150 -7.63 31.94 -20.47
C PHE A 1150 -8.56 31.93 -21.70
N LYS A 1151 -9.00 30.77 -22.20
CA LYS A 1151 -9.98 30.70 -23.31
C LYS A 1151 -11.42 30.56 -22.83
N GLU A 1152 -11.66 29.75 -21.79
CA GLU A 1152 -13.01 29.55 -21.26
C GLU A 1152 -13.57 30.84 -20.63
N ASN A 1153 -12.72 31.61 -19.94
CA ASN A 1153 -13.08 32.92 -19.38
C ASN A 1153 -13.23 34.06 -20.42
N ILE A 1154 -13.09 33.78 -21.72
CA ILE A 1154 -13.35 34.73 -22.82
C ILE A 1154 -14.60 34.31 -23.62
N ALA A 1155 -15.18 33.14 -23.36
CA ALA A 1155 -16.45 32.70 -23.95
C ALA A 1155 -17.69 33.20 -23.18
N TYR A 1156 -17.50 33.81 -22.00
CA TYR A 1156 -18.55 34.31 -21.11
C TYR A 1156 -18.31 35.77 -20.69
N SER A 1157 -18.24 36.68 -21.67
CA SER A 1157 -18.20 38.14 -21.49
C SER A 1157 -19.09 38.86 -22.50
#